data_AF-A0A0D0RNC9-F1
#
_entry.id   AF-A0A0D0RNC9-F1
#
_cell.length_a   1.000
_cell.length_b   1.000
_cell.length_c   1.000
_cell.angle_alpha   90.00
_cell.angle_beta   90.00
_cell.angle_gamma   90.00
#
_symmetry.space_group_name_H-M   'P 1'
#
loop_
_entity.id
_entity.type
_entity.pdbx_description
1 polymer ?
#
loop_
_entity_poly.entity_id
_entity_poly.type
_entity_poly.pdbx_seq_one_letter_code
_entity_poly.pdbx_strand_id
1 'polypeptide(L)'
;MTIIANSRLHELSMPALINADPSPAPLTLVDTEVSKYDVESPQDKGERGLAKLYAQVLKQLPESDEKPELLTVQDIPPTSSFGQLRTLLHKILDSAQMKSWAAEKGINLSARNVIDISGTLYVPGSFGFGTVDLRDFPGWPLLKDVATALAGSGTSVRFDTATTARVSDIAQFYRHSLPFDPSLSPSEQDASITDYIAGWERKGTLISDTASHPSQADLERHASKLGDQNNRGAVVAVIPKLAADAASSIAQDLAAAARETPTLTEDEYLEVSKQATRQRMQEALDTPVEIDPTSSYARDHDLKPGVPVTLREYLVGNGLLVPKAPSELAAIAQSLASPPPLSPEHGNMGGALSWPTLLSNKDQRTLSRVIDDALKNEPEDNLLEHLTRDLNLDEKTLKDDPGRIIDDILKSSNAQAIGRAAEQAIGEIASPEPINDWVLAALYVSLDKQSVFTDPSFSTRTHVAGVELNSFAGQSVSYMRAALADYLIQTGKATPKTVDLALFILFSRKAPELLVKDIPETLVKGSHAWVTFTTAVARIEAHSPGSTRLMTYAQIMERYELAPITLADQMIEALAQTDGLKDWGRGNGLLGRNAEDKYPDTKMNEIRFAFSKQVSELSKASDTFAMEVPNLHKWALAEIKQQNPHLSEEQIKEKSIDTKEAGFLEFPGPYSLLDIFLNTRDHLKDIDFNDYTSRNESIDLATIAFKPFSRAELKSRFENSLELYFNRFEAAAQTQTKYLISTLPIEDRQIIEHGKISVGKEVTTDTNNSGVTDKTTASGSLIVRSEFTDRNGNESTHTYEINMTSNTIKKRDDLNDEDITALPDEFRAGTRSTYLESVVPEGEYPENILQASSLNTVNDTPNSYFSEKTGYIADAMTKNLGIRDFANELRGTTTFDTETPFWAKAEKFVRGLIPGYNAINNFIDGKWREGLTDLSFDALGFLLSGAGGAAKVASAGVQAGTTTGQVLAQGAKKLARGAIGALNPIDPVGLGLAGVQTGLEALDRHSRAGDKNGSRPVVKYDVVKTFRDVDSATIGKANVQGEVEDVAATQKNGKWYALNPVTKQPYGLPLKDFVPST
;
A
#
# COMPACT_ATOMS: atom_id res chain seq x y z
N MET A 1 -56.56 -27.98 28.92
CA MET A 1 -56.97 -29.40 28.95
C MET A 1 -55.69 -30.20 29.21
N THR A 2 -55.66 -30.99 30.30
CA THR A 2 -54.65 -32.03 30.67
C THR A 2 -53.20 -31.52 30.85
N ILE A 3 -52.62 -31.23 32.03
CA ILE A 3 -52.46 -31.92 33.34
C ILE A 3 -51.92 -33.36 33.24
N ILE A 4 -50.70 -33.58 33.75
CA ILE A 4 -50.13 -34.63 34.64
C ILE A 4 -48.59 -34.49 34.50
N ALA A 5 -47.77 -34.00 35.44
CA ALA A 5 -47.51 -34.31 36.86
C ALA A 5 -46.69 -35.60 37.10
N ASN A 6 -45.38 -35.47 37.39
CA ASN A 6 -44.74 -35.80 38.69
C ASN A 6 -43.19 -35.85 38.56
N SER A 7 -42.42 -35.01 39.27
CA SER A 7 -41.94 -35.12 40.69
C SER A 7 -40.77 -36.12 40.84
N ARG A 8 -39.64 -35.92 41.55
CA ARG A 8 -39.17 -35.05 42.67
C ARG A 8 -37.61 -34.96 42.53
N LEU A 9 -36.86 -33.87 42.75
CA LEU A 9 -36.64 -32.99 43.92
C LEU A 9 -36.16 -33.68 45.21
N HIS A 10 -35.03 -33.20 45.74
CA HIS A 10 -34.77 -32.68 47.10
C HIS A 10 -33.28 -32.24 47.08
N GLU A 11 -32.80 -31.11 47.63
CA GLU A 11 -33.19 -30.28 48.76
C GLU A 11 -32.21 -29.07 48.74
N LEU A 12 -32.54 -27.80 49.03
CA LEU A 12 -32.72 -27.28 50.39
C LEU A 12 -33.33 -25.86 50.36
N SER A 13 -34.18 -25.64 51.36
CA SER A 13 -35.07 -24.52 51.63
C SER A 13 -34.39 -23.21 52.06
N MET A 14 -35.06 -22.10 51.76
CA MET A 14 -35.04 -20.87 52.58
C MET A 14 -35.85 -21.06 53.87
N PRO A 15 -35.66 -20.22 54.92
CA PRO A 15 -36.71 -19.22 55.17
C PRO A 15 -36.28 -17.88 55.80
N ALA A 16 -37.00 -16.84 55.38
CA ALA A 16 -37.62 -15.73 56.14
C ALA A 16 -36.79 -14.76 57.03
N LEU A 17 -36.75 -13.51 56.54
CA LEU A 17 -37.15 -12.25 57.20
C LEU A 17 -36.82 -12.04 58.70
N ILE A 18 -35.82 -11.18 58.95
CA ILE A 18 -35.78 -10.32 60.15
C ILE A 18 -35.34 -8.90 59.75
N ASN A 19 -36.26 -7.96 59.98
CA ASN A 19 -36.14 -6.52 60.25
C ASN A 19 -35.02 -5.67 59.63
N ALA A 20 -35.45 -4.73 58.79
CA ALA A 20 -34.73 -3.52 58.46
C ALA A 20 -34.71 -2.55 59.65
N ASP A 21 -33.54 -1.98 59.93
CA ASP A 21 -33.32 -0.67 60.55
C ASP A 21 -31.94 -0.14 60.08
N PRO A 22 -31.66 1.16 60.22
CA PRO A 22 -31.31 2.03 59.10
C PRO A 22 -29.82 2.04 58.72
N SER A 23 -29.57 2.55 57.51
CA SER A 23 -28.29 3.07 57.01
C SER A 23 -27.24 3.34 58.08
N PRO A 24 -26.02 2.78 57.98
CA PRO A 24 -24.88 3.42 58.60
C PRO A 24 -24.70 4.79 57.93
N ALA A 25 -24.81 5.83 58.74
CA ALA A 25 -24.41 7.19 58.39
C ALA A 25 -22.97 7.21 57.85
N PRO A 26 -22.58 8.25 57.09
CA PRO A 26 -21.26 8.35 56.50
C PRO A 26 -20.22 8.20 57.59
N LEU A 27 -19.29 7.26 57.43
CA LEU A 27 -18.06 7.30 58.20
C LEU A 27 -17.39 8.61 57.81
N THR A 28 -17.49 9.56 58.73
CA THR A 28 -16.63 10.72 58.81
C THR A 28 -15.22 10.16 58.87
N LEU A 29 -14.51 10.24 57.74
CA LEU A 29 -13.06 10.12 57.71
C LEU A 29 -12.54 11.20 58.65
N VAL A 30 -12.23 10.78 59.87
CA VAL A 30 -11.37 11.54 60.76
C VAL A 30 -10.05 11.64 60.01
N ASP A 31 -9.73 12.86 59.54
CA ASP A 31 -8.39 13.26 59.17
C ASP A 31 -7.44 12.86 60.29
N THR A 32 -6.83 11.71 60.12
CA THR A 32 -5.55 11.40 60.74
C THR A 32 -4.55 11.59 59.62
N GLU A 33 -4.11 12.85 59.48
CA GLU A 33 -2.81 13.16 58.87
C GLU A 33 -1.73 12.39 59.65
N VAL A 34 -1.52 11.14 59.26
CA VAL A 34 -0.25 10.48 59.50
C VAL A 34 0.68 11.06 58.44
N SER A 35 1.46 12.05 58.87
CA SER A 35 2.64 12.56 58.18
C SER A 35 3.46 11.40 57.58
N LYS A 36 3.36 11.21 56.26
CA LYS A 36 4.35 10.46 55.47
C LYS A 36 5.47 11.44 55.11
N TYR A 37 6.38 11.67 56.06
CA TYR A 37 7.72 12.14 55.75
C TYR A 37 8.72 11.00 56.01
N ASP A 38 9.63 10.84 55.06
CA ASP A 38 10.92 10.13 55.12
C ASP A 38 10.97 8.59 54.92
N VAL A 39 10.47 8.10 53.78
CA VAL A 39 11.15 6.99 53.09
C VAL A 39 11.75 7.54 51.80
N GLU A 40 13.03 7.88 51.88
CA GLU A 40 13.87 8.25 50.75
C GLU A 40 13.83 7.17 49.66
N SER A 41 13.40 7.52 48.45
CA SER A 41 13.32 6.55 47.35
C SER A 41 14.72 6.16 46.85
N PRO A 42 14.88 4.98 46.20
CA PRO A 42 16.14 4.62 45.54
C PRO A 42 16.59 5.66 44.50
N GLN A 43 15.64 6.34 43.86
CA GLN A 43 15.89 7.43 42.93
C GLN A 43 16.47 8.64 43.66
N ASP A 44 15.86 9.08 44.77
CA ASP A 44 16.38 10.20 45.58
C ASP A 44 17.81 9.93 46.07
N LYS A 45 18.09 8.67 46.44
CA LYS A 45 19.45 8.21 46.79
C LYS A 45 20.42 8.24 45.62
N GLY A 46 19.96 7.88 44.43
CA GLY A 46 20.71 8.03 43.20
C GLY A 46 21.03 9.48 42.89
N GLU A 47 20.04 10.38 42.97
CA GLU A 47 20.20 11.82 42.72
C GLU A 47 21.23 12.45 43.64
N ARG A 48 21.15 12.16 44.96
CA ARG A 48 22.15 12.66 45.91
C ARG A 48 23.54 12.08 45.67
N GLY A 49 23.62 10.83 45.25
CA GLY A 49 24.89 10.20 44.85
C GLY A 49 25.51 10.90 43.64
N LEU A 50 24.69 11.20 42.62
CA LEU A 50 25.14 11.87 41.41
C LEU A 50 25.59 13.30 41.70
N ALA A 51 24.83 14.05 42.51
CA ALA A 51 25.20 15.40 42.93
C ALA A 51 26.57 15.45 43.63
N LYS A 52 26.86 14.46 44.50
CA LYS A 52 28.17 14.36 45.17
C LYS A 52 29.31 14.07 44.20
N LEU A 53 29.13 13.12 43.29
CA LEU A 53 30.15 12.79 42.28
C LEU A 53 30.40 13.98 41.34
N TYR A 54 29.33 14.63 40.90
CA TYR A 54 29.38 15.83 40.07
C TYR A 54 30.16 16.97 40.76
N ALA A 55 29.84 17.26 42.03
CA ALA A 55 30.56 18.24 42.84
C ALA A 55 32.03 17.87 43.03
N GLN A 56 32.33 16.58 43.29
CA GLN A 56 33.70 16.11 43.49
C GLN A 56 34.58 16.30 42.25
N VAL A 57 34.05 16.05 41.05
CA VAL A 57 34.78 16.27 39.79
C VAL A 57 35.03 17.75 39.55
N LEU A 58 34.04 18.62 39.81
CA LEU A 58 34.22 20.07 39.72
C LEU A 58 35.26 20.61 40.72
N LYS A 59 35.41 19.99 41.90
CA LYS A 59 36.45 20.34 42.89
C LYS A 59 37.87 19.94 42.46
N GLN A 60 38.02 19.04 41.49
CA GLN A 60 39.31 18.51 41.02
C GLN A 60 39.89 19.26 39.82
N LEU A 61 39.30 20.40 39.41
CA LEU A 61 39.82 21.25 38.34
C LEU A 61 41.32 21.54 38.54
N PRO A 62 42.21 21.07 37.65
CA PRO A 62 43.61 21.42 37.72
C PRO A 62 43.80 22.90 37.31
N GLU A 63 44.89 23.53 37.77
CA GLU A 63 45.36 24.85 37.30
C GLU A 63 45.73 24.90 35.78
N SER A 64 45.33 23.89 34.98
CA SER A 64 45.72 23.71 33.57
C SER A 64 44.61 24.08 32.58
N ASP A 65 45.00 24.41 31.33
CA ASP A 65 44.16 24.80 30.16
C ASP A 65 43.04 23.82 29.73
N GLU A 66 42.67 22.82 30.54
CA GLU A 66 41.66 21.83 30.19
C GLU A 66 40.25 22.41 30.36
N LYS A 67 39.45 22.39 29.28
CA LYS A 67 38.12 23.00 29.30
C LYS A 67 37.20 22.25 30.28
N PRO A 68 36.61 22.93 31.29
CA PRO A 68 35.82 22.27 32.33
C PRO A 68 34.61 21.49 31.81
N GLU A 69 34.04 21.91 30.69
CA GLU A 69 32.97 21.22 29.96
C GLU A 69 33.35 19.83 29.43
N LEU A 70 34.64 19.51 29.35
CA LEU A 70 35.16 18.22 28.89
C LEU A 70 35.45 17.23 30.03
N LEU A 71 35.40 17.68 31.30
CA LEU A 71 35.59 16.82 32.46
C LEU A 71 34.52 15.72 32.51
N THR A 72 34.90 14.54 33.01
CA THR A 72 34.03 13.36 33.04
C THR A 72 33.71 12.94 34.47
N VAL A 73 32.43 12.68 34.72
CA VAL A 73 31.93 12.06 35.95
C VAL A 73 31.84 10.56 35.72
N GLN A 74 32.57 9.80 36.52
CA GLN A 74 32.55 8.33 36.52
C GLN A 74 31.60 7.80 37.60
N ASP A 75 31.28 6.51 37.52
CA ASP A 75 30.43 5.80 38.50
C ASP A 75 29.05 6.43 38.73
N ILE A 76 28.44 6.95 37.65
CA ILE A 76 27.09 7.54 37.69
C ILE A 76 26.11 6.54 38.33
N PRO A 77 25.39 6.93 39.41
CA PRO A 77 24.49 6.02 40.11
C PRO A 77 23.36 5.57 39.18
N PRO A 78 23.17 4.25 38.97
CA PRO A 78 22.18 3.73 38.03
C PRO A 78 20.74 3.99 38.48
N THR A 79 20.52 4.39 39.73
CA THR A 79 19.20 4.76 40.26
C THR A 79 18.88 6.23 40.11
N SER A 80 19.84 7.11 39.78
CA SER A 80 19.54 8.51 39.43
C SER A 80 18.74 8.57 38.12
N SER A 81 17.90 9.58 37.91
CA SER A 81 17.11 9.76 36.68
C SER A 81 18.01 9.76 35.43
N PHE A 82 19.13 10.48 35.50
CA PHE A 82 20.13 10.49 34.45
C PHE A 82 20.76 9.10 34.23
N GLY A 83 21.16 8.42 35.31
CA GLY A 83 21.74 7.08 35.24
C GLY A 83 20.77 6.01 34.74
N GLN A 84 19.50 6.08 35.12
CA GLN A 84 18.44 5.20 34.64
C GLN A 84 18.22 5.37 33.13
N LEU A 85 18.13 6.60 32.63
CA LEU A 85 18.01 6.86 31.20
C LEU A 85 19.26 6.46 30.41
N ARG A 86 20.48 6.69 30.94
CA ARG A 86 21.70 6.21 30.29
C ARG A 86 21.75 4.69 30.23
N THR A 87 21.35 4.01 31.30
CA THR A 87 21.25 2.55 31.34
C THR A 87 20.25 2.07 30.30
N LEU A 88 19.10 2.74 30.19
CA LEU A 88 18.08 2.40 29.19
C LEU A 88 18.58 2.63 27.76
N LEU A 89 19.25 3.76 27.48
CA LEU A 89 19.87 4.03 26.19
C LEU A 89 20.86 2.92 25.82
N HIS A 90 21.72 2.50 26.76
CA HIS A 90 22.62 1.38 26.56
C HIS A 90 21.88 0.07 26.25
N LYS A 91 20.79 -0.23 26.97
CA LYS A 91 19.95 -1.41 26.66
C LYS A 91 19.31 -1.34 25.27
N ILE A 92 18.88 -0.15 24.82
CA ILE A 92 18.37 0.05 23.45
C ILE A 92 19.48 -0.24 22.43
N LEU A 93 20.68 0.29 22.66
CA LEU A 93 21.85 0.08 21.81
C LEU A 93 22.30 -1.38 21.78
N ASP A 94 22.14 -2.10 22.89
CA ASP A 94 22.46 -3.52 23.02
C ASP A 94 21.38 -4.47 22.53
N SER A 95 20.20 -3.95 22.17
CA SER A 95 19.08 -4.76 21.69
C SER A 95 19.45 -5.52 20.41
N ALA A 96 18.86 -6.71 20.22
CA ALA A 96 19.09 -7.53 19.03
C ALA A 96 18.73 -6.77 17.74
N GLN A 97 17.66 -5.98 17.78
CA GLN A 97 17.20 -5.20 16.63
C GLN A 97 18.18 -4.08 16.25
N MET A 98 18.73 -3.35 17.23
CA MET A 98 19.72 -2.30 16.98
C MET A 98 21.04 -2.89 16.45
N LYS A 99 21.47 -4.04 16.98
CA LYS A 99 22.64 -4.77 16.49
C LYS A 99 22.46 -5.25 15.05
N SER A 100 21.27 -5.77 14.70
CA SER A 100 20.96 -6.19 13.32
C SER A 100 20.95 -5.00 12.37
N TRP A 101 20.28 -3.90 12.72
CA TRP A 101 20.21 -2.69 11.92
C TRP A 101 21.61 -2.07 11.73
N ALA A 102 22.42 -2.00 12.79
CA ALA A 102 23.78 -1.49 12.71
C ALA A 102 24.66 -2.38 11.81
N ALA A 103 24.53 -3.70 11.89
CA ALA A 103 25.27 -4.63 11.02
C ALA A 103 24.90 -4.44 9.54
N GLU A 104 23.62 -4.27 9.23
CA GLU A 104 23.12 -3.98 7.87
C GLU A 104 23.71 -2.67 7.31
N LYS A 105 23.76 -1.63 8.14
CA LYS A 105 24.32 -0.33 7.77
C LYS A 105 25.85 -0.25 7.92
N GLY A 106 26.53 -1.33 8.32
CA GLY A 106 27.99 -1.37 8.51
C GLY A 106 28.52 -0.51 9.66
N ILE A 107 27.72 -0.27 10.69
CA ILE A 107 28.01 0.65 11.80
C ILE A 107 28.63 -0.11 12.98
N ASN A 108 29.74 0.40 13.50
CA ASN A 108 30.32 -0.06 14.75
C ASN A 108 29.74 0.74 15.95
N LEU A 109 28.77 0.15 16.64
CA LEU A 109 28.12 0.77 17.81
C LEU A 109 29.06 0.99 18.99
N SER A 110 30.19 0.28 19.07
CA SER A 110 31.20 0.42 20.13
C SER A 110 32.16 1.60 19.91
N ALA A 111 32.06 2.30 18.77
CA ALA A 111 32.84 3.50 18.49
C ALA A 111 32.25 4.74 19.20
N ARG A 112 32.99 5.87 19.18
CA ARG A 112 32.53 7.16 19.75
C ARG A 112 31.44 7.82 18.90
N ASN A 113 30.26 7.23 18.92
CA ASN A 113 29.10 7.67 18.15
C ASN A 113 28.35 8.80 18.89
N VAL A 114 27.65 9.65 18.13
CA VAL A 114 26.80 10.73 18.67
C VAL A 114 25.42 10.64 18.03
N ILE A 115 24.36 10.59 18.85
CA ILE A 115 22.98 10.68 18.38
C ILE A 115 22.56 12.14 18.42
N ASP A 116 22.17 12.69 17.28
CA ASP A 116 21.45 13.96 17.21
C ASP A 116 19.94 13.70 17.31
N ILE A 117 19.26 14.49 18.14
CA ILE A 117 17.83 14.29 18.42
C ILE A 117 16.94 14.52 17.20
N SER A 118 17.46 15.13 16.13
CA SER A 118 16.77 15.24 14.84
C SER A 118 16.66 13.91 14.10
N GLY A 119 17.47 12.90 14.42
CA GLY A 119 17.48 11.59 13.73
C GLY A 119 18.76 11.28 12.98
N THR A 120 19.87 11.94 13.28
CA THR A 120 21.17 11.65 12.64
C THR A 120 22.10 10.94 13.62
N LEU A 121 22.71 9.83 13.19
CA LEU A 121 23.83 9.21 13.88
C LEU A 121 25.15 9.65 13.25
N TYR A 122 26.03 10.25 14.05
CA TYR A 122 27.40 10.55 13.65
C TYR A 122 28.31 9.37 14.02
N VAL A 123 28.92 8.75 13.01
CA VAL A 123 29.77 7.56 13.13
C VAL A 123 31.23 7.93 12.84
N PRO A 124 32.22 7.53 13.67
CA PRO A 124 33.63 7.79 13.40
C PRO A 124 34.12 7.08 12.12
N GLY A 125 34.84 7.79 11.25
CA GLY A 125 35.44 7.27 10.03
C GLY A 125 36.88 7.77 9.81
N SER A 126 37.56 7.24 8.79
CA SER A 126 38.99 7.48 8.54
C SER A 126 39.36 8.95 8.24
N PHE A 127 38.40 9.79 7.86
CA PHE A 127 38.59 11.21 7.53
C PHE A 127 37.62 12.16 8.26
N GLY A 128 37.04 11.75 9.39
CA GLY A 128 36.08 12.56 10.15
C GLY A 128 34.88 11.74 10.65
N PHE A 129 33.71 12.37 10.78
CA PHE A 129 32.46 11.66 11.07
C PHE A 129 31.65 11.44 9.78
N GLY A 130 31.15 10.22 9.57
CA GLY A 130 30.07 9.94 8.61
C GLY A 130 28.70 10.12 9.28
N THR A 131 27.64 10.29 8.49
CA THR A 131 26.26 10.41 8.98
C THR A 131 25.39 9.26 8.50
N VAL A 132 24.56 8.72 9.37
CA VAL A 132 23.53 7.74 9.04
C VAL A 132 22.16 8.24 9.53
N ASP A 133 21.12 8.09 8.72
CA ASP A 133 19.75 8.39 9.14
C ASP A 133 19.25 7.29 10.10
N LEU A 134 18.93 7.67 11.33
CA LEU A 134 18.39 6.79 12.37
C LEU A 134 16.89 6.55 12.20
N ARG A 135 16.18 7.32 11.38
CA ARG A 135 14.72 7.19 11.24
C ARG A 135 14.30 5.88 10.58
N ASP A 136 15.21 5.23 9.86
CA ASP A 136 15.05 3.88 9.32
C ASP A 136 15.06 2.79 10.40
N PHE A 137 15.56 3.08 11.61
CA PHE A 137 15.59 2.11 12.70
C PHE A 137 14.17 1.95 13.28
N PRO A 138 13.61 0.72 13.35
CA PRO A 138 12.24 0.53 13.85
C PRO A 138 12.00 0.98 15.29
N GLY A 139 13.06 1.04 16.12
CA GLY A 139 13.00 1.57 17.49
C GLY A 139 13.27 3.07 17.60
N TRP A 140 13.32 3.80 16.47
CA TRP A 140 13.60 5.23 16.45
C TRP A 140 12.70 6.06 17.37
N PRO A 141 11.38 5.87 17.45
CA PRO A 141 10.54 6.66 18.35
C PRO A 141 10.98 6.58 19.82
N LEU A 142 11.28 5.37 20.30
CA LEU A 142 11.78 5.17 21.67
C LEU A 142 13.20 5.75 21.84
N LEU A 143 14.08 5.52 20.86
CA LEU A 143 15.44 6.07 20.90
C LEU A 143 15.42 7.60 20.93
N LYS A 144 14.55 8.22 20.14
CA LYS A 144 14.32 9.67 20.11
C LYS A 144 13.81 10.15 21.46
N ASP A 145 12.76 9.56 22.01
CA ASP A 145 12.22 9.93 23.33
C ASP A 145 13.32 9.92 24.41
N VAL A 146 14.11 8.84 24.46
CA VAL A 146 15.19 8.67 25.44
C VAL A 146 16.35 9.64 25.17
N ALA A 147 16.74 9.84 23.91
CA ALA A 147 17.80 10.77 23.55
C ALA A 147 17.41 12.23 23.81
N THR A 148 16.17 12.63 23.50
CA THR A 148 15.63 13.95 23.81
C THR A 148 15.58 14.18 25.32
N ALA A 149 15.12 13.17 26.09
CA ALA A 149 15.13 13.26 27.55
C ALA A 149 16.56 13.43 28.11
N LEU A 150 17.54 12.68 27.59
CA LEU A 150 18.94 12.77 27.99
C LEU A 150 19.63 14.08 27.57
N ALA A 151 19.31 14.61 26.38
CA ALA A 151 19.89 15.84 25.87
C ALA A 151 19.48 17.06 26.71
N GLY A 152 18.28 17.05 27.30
CA GLY A 152 17.78 18.15 28.11
C GLY A 152 17.65 19.43 27.28
N SER A 153 18.49 20.43 27.58
CA SER A 153 18.59 21.67 26.79
C SER A 153 19.53 21.59 25.57
N GLY A 154 20.22 20.46 25.37
CA GLY A 154 21.10 20.21 24.23
C GLY A 154 20.40 19.61 23.01
N THR A 155 21.16 19.34 21.95
CA THR A 155 20.65 18.77 20.68
C THR A 155 21.19 17.37 20.37
N SER A 156 22.16 16.86 21.15
CA SER A 156 22.79 15.57 20.89
C SER A 156 23.22 14.86 22.16
N VAL A 157 23.37 13.54 22.08
CA VAL A 157 23.74 12.67 23.20
C VAL A 157 24.94 11.80 22.83
N ARG A 158 25.95 11.79 23.72
CA ARG A 158 27.07 10.84 23.71
C ARG A 158 26.79 9.65 24.63
N PHE A 159 27.15 8.46 24.16
CA PHE A 159 26.79 7.21 24.81
C PHE A 159 27.95 6.21 24.92
N ASP A 160 29.18 6.70 25.00
CA ASP A 160 30.40 5.86 25.04
C ASP A 160 30.33 4.75 26.13
N THR A 161 29.78 5.04 27.32
CA THR A 161 29.53 4.06 28.40
C THR A 161 28.29 4.43 29.22
N ALA A 162 27.66 3.48 29.90
CA ALA A 162 26.47 3.75 30.72
C ALA A 162 26.80 4.56 31.98
N THR A 163 28.02 4.42 32.51
CA THR A 163 28.40 4.91 33.85
C THR A 163 29.28 6.16 33.83
N THR A 164 29.67 6.66 32.66
CA THR A 164 30.49 7.87 32.52
C THR A 164 29.81 8.88 31.59
N ALA A 165 29.81 10.15 31.97
CA ALA A 165 29.31 11.26 31.16
C ALA A 165 30.11 12.54 31.41
N ARG A 166 30.03 13.50 30.49
CA ARG A 166 30.66 14.81 30.70
C ARG A 166 29.86 15.65 31.68
N VAL A 167 30.57 16.54 32.36
CA VAL A 167 29.97 17.56 33.23
C VAL A 167 28.95 18.42 32.46
N SER A 168 29.22 18.73 31.18
CA SER A 168 28.29 19.46 30.30
C SER A 168 26.98 18.71 30.07
N ASP A 169 27.04 17.39 29.87
CA ASP A 169 25.88 16.57 29.51
C ASP A 169 24.93 16.45 30.71
N ILE A 170 25.49 16.26 31.90
CA ILE A 170 24.74 16.26 33.16
C ILE A 170 24.08 17.64 33.39
N ALA A 171 24.81 18.72 33.13
CA ALA A 171 24.29 20.07 33.30
C ALA A 171 23.13 20.41 32.34
N GLN A 172 23.24 20.00 31.07
CA GLN A 172 22.18 20.16 30.07
C GLN A 172 20.93 19.36 30.43
N PHE A 173 21.09 18.13 30.94
CA PHE A 173 19.97 17.29 31.39
C PHE A 173 19.15 17.98 32.50
N TYR A 174 19.83 18.49 33.53
CA TYR A 174 19.18 19.21 34.64
C TYR A 174 18.90 20.70 34.34
N ARG A 175 19.14 21.14 33.09
CA ARG A 175 18.87 22.50 32.58
C ARG A 175 19.52 23.63 33.38
N HIS A 176 20.80 23.48 33.73
CA HIS A 176 21.56 24.53 34.38
C HIS A 176 22.85 24.87 33.62
N SER A 177 23.26 26.14 33.69
CA SER A 177 24.50 26.61 33.09
C SER A 177 25.68 26.29 34.00
N LEU A 178 26.81 25.90 33.41
CA LEU A 178 28.06 25.74 34.16
C LEU A 178 28.58 27.12 34.59
N PRO A 179 29.26 27.24 35.75
CA PRO A 179 29.69 28.51 36.32
C PRO A 179 30.97 29.07 35.66
N PHE A 180 31.20 28.81 34.37
CA PHE A 180 32.42 29.19 33.65
C PHE A 180 32.17 30.40 32.76
N ASP A 181 32.81 31.51 33.11
CA ASP A 181 32.76 32.75 32.34
C ASP A 181 34.19 33.16 31.98
N PRO A 182 34.59 33.09 30.69
CA PRO A 182 35.93 33.42 30.26
C PRO A 182 36.30 34.91 30.46
N SER A 183 35.35 35.75 30.88
CA SER A 183 35.61 37.15 31.25
C SER A 183 36.06 37.35 32.71
N LEU A 184 35.95 36.33 33.57
CA LEU A 184 36.35 36.39 34.98
C LEU A 184 37.85 36.12 35.18
N SER A 185 38.46 36.76 36.18
CA SER A 185 39.83 36.41 36.59
C SER A 185 39.88 35.00 37.21
N PRO A 186 41.04 34.32 37.24
CA PRO A 186 41.16 32.97 37.83
C PRO A 186 40.60 32.87 39.25
N SER A 187 40.83 33.88 40.11
CA SER A 187 40.30 33.91 41.47
C SER A 187 38.78 34.12 41.55
N GLU A 188 38.21 34.90 40.63
CA GLU A 188 36.76 35.12 40.55
C GLU A 188 36.05 33.89 39.97
N GLN A 189 36.70 33.22 39.03
CA GLN A 189 36.27 31.97 38.46
C GLN A 189 36.27 30.85 39.51
N ASP A 190 37.32 30.74 40.32
CA ASP A 190 37.39 29.80 41.46
C ASP A 190 36.31 30.08 42.51
N ALA A 191 36.05 31.36 42.83
CA ALA A 191 34.98 31.76 43.74
C ALA A 191 33.59 31.40 43.18
N SER A 192 33.34 31.66 41.89
CA SER A 192 32.10 31.32 41.18
C SER A 192 31.85 29.81 41.19
N ILE A 193 32.88 29.00 40.89
CA ILE A 193 32.80 27.53 40.94
C ILE A 193 32.54 27.05 42.38
N THR A 194 33.23 27.63 43.36
CA THR A 194 33.06 27.27 44.77
C THR A 194 31.64 27.57 45.27
N ASP A 195 31.09 28.75 44.95
CA ASP A 195 29.73 29.15 45.31
C ASP A 195 28.69 28.28 44.60
N TYR A 196 28.92 27.98 43.31
CA TYR A 196 28.09 27.07 42.53
C TYR A 196 28.04 25.67 43.16
N ILE A 197 29.20 25.09 43.51
CA ILE A 197 29.28 23.78 44.17
C ILE A 197 28.59 23.82 45.54
N ALA A 198 28.84 24.86 46.34
CA ALA A 198 28.24 25.02 47.67
C ALA A 198 26.71 25.18 47.63
N GLY A 199 26.16 25.69 46.51
CA GLY A 199 24.72 25.73 46.25
C GLY A 199 24.11 24.32 46.16
N TRP A 200 24.72 23.45 45.35
CA TRP A 200 24.23 22.08 45.14
C TRP A 200 24.48 21.16 46.34
N GLU A 201 25.63 21.30 47.03
CA GLU A 201 25.90 20.53 48.25
C GLU A 201 24.91 20.82 49.37
N ARG A 202 24.39 22.06 49.46
CA ARG A 202 23.31 22.44 50.38
C ARG A 202 21.96 21.86 49.97
N LYS A 203 21.65 21.85 48.67
CA LYS A 203 20.38 21.33 48.13
C LYS A 203 20.34 19.79 48.15
N GLY A 204 21.49 19.15 48.09
CA GLY A 204 21.65 17.70 48.03
C GLY A 204 21.30 17.08 46.68
N THR A 205 20.69 17.81 45.74
CA THR A 205 20.27 17.33 44.43
C THR A 205 20.62 18.34 43.32
N LEU A 206 20.82 17.85 42.10
CA LEU A 206 21.03 18.67 40.89
C LEU A 206 19.71 19.17 40.28
N ILE A 207 18.57 18.73 40.80
CA ILE A 207 17.25 19.16 40.32
C ILE A 207 17.07 20.66 40.62
N SER A 208 16.90 21.48 39.58
CA SER A 208 16.63 22.91 39.74
C SER A 208 15.18 23.18 40.16
N ASP A 209 14.88 24.36 40.72
CA ASP A 209 13.52 24.71 41.17
C ASP A 209 12.54 24.90 39.99
N THR A 210 13.06 24.99 38.77
CA THR A 210 12.30 25.19 37.53
C THR A 210 12.37 24.01 36.56
N ALA A 211 13.19 22.99 36.84
CA ALA A 211 13.37 21.82 35.97
C ALA A 211 12.47 20.66 36.38
N SER A 212 11.64 20.20 35.44
CA SER A 212 11.00 18.88 35.51
C SER A 212 11.98 17.83 34.96
N HIS A 213 12.35 16.86 35.78
CA HIS A 213 13.06 15.65 35.35
C HIS A 213 12.05 14.52 35.10
N PRO A 214 12.41 13.45 34.36
CA PRO A 214 11.52 12.32 34.12
C PRO A 214 11.09 11.69 35.45
N SER A 215 9.78 11.51 35.63
CA SER A 215 9.24 10.82 36.80
C SER A 215 9.59 9.31 36.76
N GLN A 216 9.49 8.64 37.90
CA GLN A 216 9.64 7.17 37.94
C GLN A 216 8.66 6.46 36.99
N ALA A 217 7.44 7.00 36.83
CA ALA A 217 6.46 6.50 35.88
C ALA A 217 6.91 6.67 34.42
N ASP A 218 7.56 7.79 34.07
CA ASP A 218 8.11 8.01 32.73
C ASP A 218 9.25 7.03 32.42
N LEU A 219 10.12 6.77 33.40
CA LEU A 219 11.22 5.81 33.27
C LEU A 219 10.71 4.38 33.10
N GLU A 220 9.71 3.98 33.89
CA GLU A 220 9.03 2.68 33.75
C GLU A 220 8.28 2.54 32.43
N ARG A 221 7.73 3.64 31.89
CA ARG A 221 7.11 3.68 30.58
C ARG A 221 8.13 3.46 29.46
N HIS A 222 9.29 4.11 29.52
CA HIS A 222 10.35 3.88 28.55
C HIS A 222 10.91 2.45 28.62
N ALA A 223 11.09 1.90 29.84
CA ALA A 223 11.50 0.51 30.02
C ALA A 223 10.45 -0.48 29.48
N SER A 224 9.16 -0.18 29.66
CA SER A 224 8.04 -0.94 29.09
C SER A 224 8.09 -0.97 27.57
N LYS A 225 8.25 0.20 26.94
CA LYS A 225 8.39 0.32 25.48
C LYS A 225 9.56 -0.52 24.95
N LEU A 226 10.70 -0.55 25.65
CA LEU A 226 11.82 -1.41 25.28
C LEU A 226 11.48 -2.90 25.39
N GLY A 227 10.82 -3.29 26.49
CA GLY A 227 10.37 -4.68 26.67
C GLY A 227 9.40 -5.12 25.57
N ASP A 228 8.47 -4.25 25.17
CA ASP A 228 7.54 -4.51 24.06
C ASP A 228 8.29 -4.67 22.73
N GLN A 229 9.31 -3.84 22.50
CA GLN A 229 10.17 -3.93 21.32
C GLN A 229 10.97 -5.25 21.30
N ASN A 230 11.49 -5.68 22.46
CA ASN A 230 12.19 -6.96 22.60
C ASN A 230 11.27 -8.14 22.30
N ASN A 231 10.05 -8.14 22.85
CA ASN A 231 9.02 -9.15 22.57
C ASN A 231 8.71 -9.23 21.07
N ARG A 232 8.45 -8.09 20.45
CA ARG A 232 8.20 -7.98 19.00
C ARG A 232 9.35 -8.59 18.19
N GLY A 233 10.60 -8.26 18.55
CA GLY A 233 11.79 -8.82 17.92
C GLY A 233 11.88 -10.34 18.05
N ALA A 234 11.61 -10.89 19.23
CA ALA A 234 11.59 -12.33 19.47
C ALA A 234 10.53 -13.04 18.61
N VAL A 235 9.32 -12.48 18.52
CA VAL A 235 8.23 -13.03 17.71
C VAL A 235 8.56 -13.01 16.23
N VAL A 236 9.04 -11.87 15.71
CA VAL A 236 9.45 -11.72 14.31
C VAL A 236 10.54 -12.72 13.92
N ALA A 237 11.47 -13.05 14.84
CA ALA A 237 12.56 -13.98 14.57
C ALA A 237 12.10 -15.45 14.42
N VAL A 238 11.04 -15.87 15.13
CA VAL A 238 10.59 -17.27 15.16
C VAL A 238 9.61 -17.58 14.01
N ILE A 239 8.74 -16.64 13.67
CA ILE A 239 7.64 -16.82 12.71
C ILE A 239 8.06 -17.37 11.33
N PRO A 240 9.10 -16.87 10.64
CA PRO A 240 9.42 -17.31 9.28
C PRO A 240 9.71 -18.81 9.19
N LYS A 241 10.40 -19.36 10.20
CA LYS A 241 10.68 -20.78 10.29
C LYS A 241 9.39 -21.58 10.53
N LEU A 242 8.55 -21.13 11.47
CA LEU A 242 7.27 -21.80 11.76
C LEU A 242 6.35 -21.84 10.55
N ALA A 243 6.28 -20.74 9.78
CA ALA A 243 5.50 -20.69 8.54
C ALA A 243 6.04 -21.65 7.49
N ALA A 244 7.35 -21.71 7.28
CA ALA A 244 7.98 -22.64 6.33
C ALA A 244 7.76 -24.11 6.73
N ASP A 245 7.94 -24.42 8.02
CA ASP A 245 7.75 -25.77 8.58
C ASP A 245 6.28 -26.20 8.45
N ALA A 246 5.33 -25.31 8.75
CA ALA A 246 3.90 -25.57 8.59
C ALA A 246 3.53 -25.81 7.11
N ALA A 247 4.01 -24.96 6.19
CA ALA A 247 3.75 -25.12 4.76
C ALA A 247 4.31 -26.44 4.20
N SER A 248 5.54 -26.80 4.59
CA SER A 248 6.16 -28.06 4.19
C SER A 248 5.37 -29.26 4.74
N SER A 249 4.93 -29.19 5.99
CA SER A 249 4.18 -30.27 6.64
C SER A 249 2.79 -30.45 6.01
N ILE A 250 2.09 -29.37 5.66
CA ILE A 250 0.81 -29.42 4.93
C ILE A 250 0.99 -30.11 3.57
N ALA A 251 2.05 -29.74 2.83
CA ALA A 251 2.32 -30.37 1.54
C ALA A 251 2.63 -31.87 1.68
N GLN A 252 3.32 -32.29 2.75
CA GLN A 252 3.57 -33.70 3.05
C GLN A 252 2.30 -34.45 3.42
N ASP A 253 1.42 -33.86 4.25
CA ASP A 253 0.14 -34.44 4.65
C ASP A 253 -0.77 -34.64 3.41
N LEU A 254 -0.82 -33.65 2.52
CA LEU A 254 -1.58 -33.74 1.26
C LEU A 254 -1.01 -34.79 0.31
N ALA A 255 0.32 -34.88 0.18
CA ALA A 255 0.96 -35.89 -0.64
C ALA A 255 0.74 -37.30 -0.08
N ALA A 256 0.70 -37.47 1.26
CA ALA A 256 0.36 -38.73 1.90
C ALA A 256 -1.10 -39.11 1.64
N ALA A 257 -2.04 -38.18 1.81
CA ALA A 257 -3.46 -38.40 1.54
C ALA A 257 -3.74 -38.79 0.07
N ALA A 258 -3.07 -38.13 -0.88
CA ALA A 258 -3.18 -38.46 -2.31
C ALA A 258 -2.61 -39.86 -2.65
N ARG A 259 -1.62 -40.35 -1.89
CA ARG A 259 -1.10 -41.72 -2.03
C ARG A 259 -2.03 -42.76 -1.43
N GLU A 260 -2.65 -42.46 -0.29
CA GLU A 260 -3.59 -43.36 0.38
C GLU A 260 -4.91 -43.47 -0.40
N THR A 261 -5.39 -42.37 -0.98
CA THR A 261 -6.65 -42.31 -1.74
C THR A 261 -6.45 -41.56 -3.07
N PRO A 262 -6.05 -42.24 -4.16
CA PRO A 262 -5.79 -41.61 -5.46
C PRO A 262 -7.03 -41.05 -6.18
N THR A 263 -8.22 -41.26 -5.62
CA THR A 263 -9.52 -40.98 -6.23
C THR A 263 -10.32 -39.89 -5.51
N LEU A 264 -9.66 -39.08 -4.66
CA LEU A 264 -10.31 -37.97 -3.95
C LEU A 264 -11.03 -37.05 -4.94
N THR A 265 -12.30 -36.75 -4.62
CA THR A 265 -13.04 -35.67 -5.27
C THR A 265 -12.45 -34.31 -4.85
N GLU A 266 -12.77 -33.25 -5.60
CA GLU A 266 -12.28 -31.89 -5.32
C GLU A 266 -12.69 -31.40 -3.92
N ASP A 267 -13.94 -31.71 -3.50
CA ASP A 267 -14.46 -31.37 -2.17
C ASP A 267 -13.74 -32.14 -1.05
N GLU A 268 -13.45 -33.43 -1.24
CA GLU A 268 -12.72 -34.24 -0.25
C GLU A 268 -11.27 -33.77 -0.13
N TYR A 269 -10.60 -33.46 -1.25
CA TYR A 269 -9.26 -32.88 -1.25
C TYR A 269 -9.23 -31.53 -0.50
N LEU A 270 -10.25 -30.68 -0.71
CA LEU A 270 -10.38 -29.41 -0.02
C LEU A 270 -10.57 -29.60 1.50
N GLU A 271 -11.40 -30.53 1.94
CA GLU A 271 -11.59 -30.81 3.37
C GLU A 271 -10.33 -31.37 4.02
N VAL A 272 -9.62 -32.29 3.36
CA VAL A 272 -8.31 -32.79 3.83
C VAL A 272 -7.29 -31.65 3.94
N SER A 273 -7.24 -30.76 2.95
CA SER A 273 -6.38 -29.57 2.96
C SER A 273 -6.69 -28.62 4.12
N LYS A 274 -7.98 -28.34 4.37
CA LYS A 274 -8.41 -27.52 5.51
C LYS A 274 -8.03 -28.14 6.84
N GLN A 275 -8.20 -29.46 6.98
CA GLN A 275 -7.86 -30.18 8.21
C GLN A 275 -6.36 -30.17 8.47
N ALA A 276 -5.54 -30.52 7.47
CA ALA A 276 -4.08 -30.48 7.57
C ALA A 276 -3.60 -29.07 7.91
N THR A 277 -4.13 -28.06 7.23
CA THR A 277 -3.81 -26.64 7.51
C THR A 277 -4.15 -26.27 8.94
N ARG A 278 -5.36 -26.59 9.44
CA ARG A 278 -5.77 -26.29 10.82
C ARG A 278 -4.83 -26.92 11.85
N GLN A 279 -4.46 -28.19 11.65
CA GLN A 279 -3.57 -28.91 12.57
C GLN A 279 -2.16 -28.30 12.59
N ARG A 280 -1.53 -28.13 11.43
CA ARG A 280 -0.16 -27.59 11.34
C ARG A 280 -0.08 -26.14 11.81
N MET A 281 -1.13 -25.35 11.59
CA MET A 281 -1.21 -24.00 12.13
C MET A 281 -1.40 -23.99 13.64
N GLN A 282 -2.15 -24.93 14.22
CA GLN A 282 -2.25 -25.04 15.67
C GLN A 282 -0.89 -25.38 16.30
N GLU A 283 -0.16 -26.35 15.74
CA GLU A 283 1.20 -26.70 16.18
C GLU A 283 2.14 -25.48 16.13
N ALA A 284 2.11 -24.69 15.04
CA ALA A 284 2.90 -23.47 14.93
C ALA A 284 2.50 -22.42 15.98
N LEU A 285 1.20 -22.21 16.21
CA LEU A 285 0.67 -21.20 17.13
C LEU A 285 0.88 -21.54 18.61
N ASP A 286 1.03 -22.81 18.94
CA ASP A 286 1.29 -23.28 20.31
C ASP A 286 2.80 -23.24 20.66
N THR A 287 3.64 -22.74 19.75
CA THR A 287 5.09 -22.55 20.00
C THR A 287 5.31 -21.52 21.13
N PRO A 288 6.10 -21.84 22.16
CA PRO A 288 6.41 -20.91 23.24
C PRO A 288 7.34 -19.78 22.77
N VAL A 289 7.08 -18.57 23.25
CA VAL A 289 7.86 -17.35 23.02
C VAL A 289 8.22 -16.73 24.38
N GLU A 290 9.48 -16.34 24.52
CA GLU A 290 9.97 -15.64 25.71
C GLU A 290 9.44 -14.21 25.76
N ILE A 291 8.99 -13.78 26.93
CA ILE A 291 8.46 -12.44 27.18
C ILE A 291 9.39 -11.67 28.10
N ASP A 292 9.78 -10.47 27.67
CA ASP A 292 10.56 -9.52 28.43
C ASP A 292 9.76 -9.09 29.69
N PRO A 293 10.31 -9.28 30.90
CA PRO A 293 9.61 -9.00 32.15
C PRO A 293 9.31 -7.51 32.36
N THR A 294 9.97 -6.59 31.63
CA THR A 294 9.64 -5.16 31.74
C THR A 294 8.55 -4.72 30.77
N SER A 295 8.15 -5.57 29.82
CA SER A 295 7.14 -5.27 28.81
C SER A 295 5.77 -4.93 29.40
N SER A 296 4.97 -4.17 28.64
CA SER A 296 3.57 -3.89 29.01
C SER A 296 2.77 -5.19 29.02
N TYR A 297 3.01 -6.08 28.06
CA TYR A 297 2.38 -7.40 28.00
C TYR A 297 2.60 -8.21 29.29
N ALA A 298 3.84 -8.27 29.80
CA ALA A 298 4.14 -8.98 31.04
C ALA A 298 3.44 -8.37 32.26
N ARG A 299 3.42 -7.04 32.33
CA ARG A 299 2.78 -6.29 33.40
C ARG A 299 1.25 -6.50 33.40
N ASP A 300 0.63 -6.38 32.22
CA ASP A 300 -0.83 -6.45 32.06
C ASP A 300 -1.40 -7.87 32.31
N HIS A 301 -0.55 -8.89 32.22
CA HIS A 301 -0.89 -10.29 32.45
C HIS A 301 -0.29 -10.86 33.74
N ASP A 302 0.30 -10.00 34.60
CA ASP A 302 0.94 -10.39 35.86
C ASP A 302 1.96 -11.54 35.69
N LEU A 303 2.71 -11.55 34.58
CA LEU A 303 3.64 -12.62 34.25
C LEU A 303 4.88 -12.57 35.14
N LYS A 304 5.25 -13.74 35.67
CA LYS A 304 6.53 -13.90 36.37
C LYS A 304 7.67 -13.95 35.34
N PRO A 305 8.85 -13.40 35.66
CA PRO A 305 10.02 -13.48 34.78
C PRO A 305 10.33 -14.93 34.37
N GLY A 306 10.56 -15.16 33.07
CA GLY A 306 10.91 -16.47 32.50
C GLY A 306 9.73 -17.43 32.33
N VAL A 307 8.48 -16.97 32.44
CA VAL A 307 7.30 -17.75 32.03
C VAL A 307 7.05 -17.50 30.54
N PRO A 308 7.25 -18.49 29.65
CA PRO A 308 6.95 -18.33 28.25
C PRO A 308 5.44 -18.31 28.02
N VAL A 309 5.01 -17.62 26.96
CA VAL A 309 3.62 -17.65 26.47
C VAL A 309 3.60 -18.24 25.07
N THR A 310 2.50 -18.86 24.68
CA THR A 310 2.37 -19.34 23.30
C THR A 310 2.33 -18.18 22.32
N LEU A 311 2.78 -18.39 21.08
CA LEU A 311 2.64 -17.40 20.01
C LEU A 311 1.19 -16.94 19.87
N ARG A 312 0.22 -17.87 20.00
CA ARG A 312 -1.22 -17.54 20.01
C ARG A 312 -1.58 -16.53 21.10
N GLU A 313 -1.19 -16.79 22.34
CA GLU A 313 -1.50 -15.90 23.48
C GLU A 313 -0.88 -14.53 23.25
N TYR A 314 0.38 -14.48 22.81
CA TYR A 314 1.04 -13.22 22.49
C TYR A 314 0.30 -12.42 21.41
N LEU A 315 -0.07 -13.07 20.29
CA LEU A 315 -0.81 -12.41 19.21
C LEU A 315 -2.14 -11.86 19.73
N VAL A 316 -2.93 -12.69 20.42
CA VAL A 316 -4.25 -12.31 20.94
C VAL A 316 -4.15 -11.20 21.99
N GLY A 317 -3.20 -11.29 22.93
CA GLY A 317 -3.03 -10.28 23.98
C GLY A 317 -2.52 -8.94 23.47
N ASN A 318 -1.86 -8.90 22.31
CA ASN A 318 -1.50 -7.67 21.61
C ASN A 318 -2.58 -7.19 20.60
N GLY A 319 -3.74 -7.84 20.55
CA GLY A 319 -4.81 -7.49 19.62
C GLY A 319 -4.51 -7.79 18.15
N LEU A 320 -3.54 -8.66 17.88
CA LEU A 320 -3.17 -9.11 16.55
C LEU A 320 -4.08 -10.26 16.09
N LEU A 321 -4.29 -10.33 14.77
CA LEU A 321 -5.07 -11.39 14.15
C LEU A 321 -4.34 -12.72 14.24
N VAL A 322 -5.08 -13.77 14.55
CA VAL A 322 -4.55 -15.13 14.61
C VAL A 322 -4.53 -15.71 13.18
N PRO A 323 -3.36 -16.05 12.62
CA PRO A 323 -3.25 -16.53 11.25
C PRO A 323 -3.85 -17.93 11.10
N LYS A 324 -4.53 -18.15 9.99
CA LYS A 324 -5.18 -19.42 9.62
C LYS A 324 -4.39 -20.23 8.59
N ALA A 325 -3.39 -19.61 7.98
CA ALA A 325 -2.54 -20.23 6.97
C ALA A 325 -1.07 -19.84 7.16
N PRO A 326 -0.11 -20.66 6.67
CA PRO A 326 1.31 -20.35 6.77
C PRO A 326 1.70 -19.01 6.13
N SER A 327 1.04 -18.63 5.02
CA SER A 327 1.27 -17.35 4.35
C SER A 327 0.83 -16.16 5.19
N GLU A 328 -0.29 -16.25 5.91
CA GLU A 328 -0.76 -15.21 6.83
C GLU A 328 0.21 -15.07 8.00
N LEU A 329 0.70 -16.19 8.54
CA LEU A 329 1.69 -16.21 9.61
C LEU A 329 2.99 -15.51 9.16
N ALA A 330 3.51 -15.84 7.98
CA ALA A 330 4.68 -15.16 7.42
C ALA A 330 4.44 -13.65 7.21
N ALA A 331 3.27 -13.27 6.71
CA ALA A 331 2.91 -11.88 6.48
C ALA A 331 2.82 -11.06 7.78
N ILE A 332 2.42 -11.68 8.90
CA ILE A 332 2.43 -11.04 10.22
C ILE A 332 3.85 -10.64 10.62
N ALA A 333 4.84 -11.52 10.44
CA ALA A 333 6.23 -11.16 10.74
C ALA A 333 6.73 -10.01 9.86
N GLN A 334 6.36 -9.98 8.59
CA GLN A 334 6.74 -8.89 7.69
C GLN A 334 6.16 -7.56 8.17
N SER A 335 4.84 -7.49 8.43
CA SER A 335 4.20 -6.29 8.98
C SER A 335 4.78 -5.88 10.35
N LEU A 336 5.04 -6.86 11.22
CA LEU A 336 5.67 -6.64 12.52
C LEU A 336 7.15 -6.34 12.41
N ALA A 337 7.84 -6.53 11.29
CA ALA A 337 9.22 -6.10 11.15
C ALA A 337 9.31 -4.64 10.66
N SER A 338 8.31 -4.20 9.88
CA SER A 338 8.33 -2.90 9.23
C SER A 338 8.24 -1.73 10.21
N PRO A 339 9.02 -0.65 10.00
CA PRO A 339 8.86 0.58 10.78
C PRO A 339 7.56 1.30 10.42
N PRO A 340 6.90 1.95 11.39
CA PRO A 340 5.74 2.79 11.10
C PRO A 340 6.12 3.94 10.15
N PRO A 341 5.20 4.41 9.29
CA PRO A 341 5.39 5.62 8.49
C PRO A 341 5.71 6.85 9.36
N LEU A 342 6.60 7.72 8.87
CA LEU A 342 6.93 8.99 9.52
C LEU A 342 5.76 9.98 9.40
N SER A 343 5.11 10.30 10.52
CA SER A 343 4.13 11.38 10.61
C SER A 343 4.83 12.76 10.58
N PRO A 344 4.44 13.68 9.68
CA PRO A 344 4.85 15.08 9.75
C PRO A 344 4.24 15.81 10.96
N GLU A 345 4.86 16.92 11.38
CA GLU A 345 4.51 17.70 12.59
C GLU A 345 3.04 18.17 12.62
N HIS A 346 2.48 18.55 11.48
CA HIS A 346 1.08 18.97 11.34
C HIS A 346 0.18 17.95 10.63
N GLY A 347 0.62 16.69 10.56
CA GLY A 347 -0.10 15.58 9.92
C GLY A 347 -0.66 15.93 8.55
N ASN A 348 -1.98 15.79 8.39
CA ASN A 348 -2.72 16.04 7.16
C ASN A 348 -3.17 17.52 6.98
N MET A 349 -2.57 18.48 7.71
CA MET A 349 -2.79 19.93 7.59
C MET A 349 -4.23 20.44 7.85
N GLY A 350 -5.11 19.60 8.41
CA GLY A 350 -6.48 20.03 8.71
C GLY A 350 -6.67 20.64 10.10
N GLY A 351 -5.69 20.55 11.00
CA GLY A 351 -5.75 21.10 12.35
C GLY A 351 -6.99 20.63 13.12
N ALA A 352 -7.83 21.56 13.59
CA ALA A 352 -9.09 21.24 14.28
C ALA A 352 -10.13 20.53 13.39
N LEU A 353 -9.96 20.52 12.06
CA LEU A 353 -10.77 19.71 11.12
C LEU A 353 -10.19 18.31 10.88
N SER A 354 -9.08 17.98 11.52
CA SER A 354 -8.50 16.65 11.51
C SER A 354 -8.87 15.92 12.78
N TRP A 355 -8.75 14.59 12.77
CA TRP A 355 -9.00 13.67 13.90
C TRP A 355 -10.48 13.28 14.11
N PRO A 356 -10.77 12.14 14.80
CA PRO A 356 -12.01 11.38 14.56
C PRO A 356 -13.33 12.08 14.91
N THR A 357 -13.29 13.21 15.60
CA THR A 357 -14.45 14.05 15.92
C THR A 357 -14.28 15.39 15.21
N LEU A 358 -14.67 15.44 13.93
CA LEU A 358 -14.61 16.66 13.13
C LEU A 358 -15.44 17.79 13.76
N LEU A 359 -14.99 19.04 13.60
CA LEU A 359 -15.83 20.21 13.87
C LEU A 359 -17.20 20.04 13.21
N SER A 360 -18.26 20.31 13.97
CA SER A 360 -19.61 20.26 13.42
C SER A 360 -19.76 21.29 12.28
N ASN A 361 -20.68 21.07 11.34
CA ASN A 361 -20.95 22.08 10.29
C ASN A 361 -21.31 23.44 10.89
N LYS A 362 -21.94 23.47 12.08
CA LYS A 362 -22.23 24.71 12.82
C LYS A 362 -20.96 25.40 13.30
N ASP A 363 -20.00 24.65 13.83
CA ASP A 363 -18.73 25.21 14.30
C ASP A 363 -17.87 25.66 13.12
N GLN A 364 -17.86 24.92 12.01
CA GLN A 364 -17.21 25.35 10.76
C GLN A 364 -17.82 26.64 10.20
N ARG A 365 -19.15 26.79 10.23
CA ARG A 365 -19.84 28.06 9.85
C ARG A 365 -19.50 29.20 10.82
N THR A 366 -19.24 28.89 12.09
CA THR A 366 -18.77 29.87 13.07
C THR A 366 -17.34 30.30 12.77
N LEU A 367 -16.46 29.35 12.46
CA LEU A 367 -15.10 29.62 12.03
C LEU A 367 -15.07 30.47 10.76
N SER A 368 -15.93 30.17 9.78
CA SER A 368 -16.09 31.00 8.58
C SER A 368 -16.46 32.44 8.90
N ARG A 369 -17.29 32.70 9.91
CA ARG A 369 -17.61 34.07 10.35
C ARG A 369 -16.44 34.77 11.01
N VAL A 370 -15.65 34.05 11.81
CA VAL A 370 -14.41 34.59 12.41
C VAL A 370 -13.43 35.03 11.32
N ILE A 371 -13.31 34.24 10.26
CA ILE A 371 -12.48 34.59 9.08
C ILE A 371 -13.03 35.84 8.38
N ASP A 372 -14.34 35.86 8.07
CA ASP A 372 -14.98 36.99 7.40
C ASP A 372 -14.83 38.30 8.22
N ASP A 373 -14.90 38.23 9.55
CA ASP A 373 -14.68 39.38 10.45
C ASP A 373 -13.22 39.84 10.47
N ALA A 374 -12.25 38.90 10.41
CA ALA A 374 -10.83 39.21 10.38
C ALA A 374 -10.40 39.90 9.07
N LEU A 375 -11.00 39.52 7.94
CA LEU A 375 -10.68 40.07 6.61
C LEU A 375 -11.43 41.37 6.28
N LYS A 376 -12.47 41.74 7.05
CA LYS A 376 -13.40 42.84 6.73
C LYS A 376 -12.76 44.19 6.40
N ASN A 377 -11.58 44.50 6.96
CA ASN A 377 -10.86 45.75 6.74
C ASN A 377 -9.49 45.55 6.06
N GLU A 378 -9.22 44.33 5.61
CA GLU A 378 -7.96 44.00 4.93
C GLU A 378 -8.12 44.21 3.41
N PRO A 379 -7.04 44.53 2.70
CA PRO A 379 -7.10 44.71 1.25
C PRO A 379 -7.29 43.38 0.50
N GLU A 380 -6.97 42.25 1.13
CA GLU A 380 -7.16 40.91 0.58
C GLU A 380 -8.51 40.30 1.00
N ASP A 381 -9.29 39.81 0.03
CA ASP A 381 -10.55 39.08 0.29
C ASP A 381 -10.31 37.59 0.62
N ASN A 382 -9.06 37.14 0.67
CA ASN A 382 -8.66 35.74 0.84
C ASN A 382 -7.73 35.55 2.04
N LEU A 383 -8.09 34.63 2.94
CA LEU A 383 -7.32 34.33 4.15
C LEU A 383 -5.88 33.89 3.86
N LEU A 384 -5.68 33.04 2.85
CA LEU A 384 -4.34 32.53 2.53
C LEU A 384 -3.40 33.66 2.07
N GLU A 385 -3.93 34.64 1.33
CA GLU A 385 -3.17 35.81 0.89
C GLU A 385 -2.86 36.73 2.08
N HIS A 386 -3.85 37.02 2.92
CA HIS A 386 -3.66 37.80 4.14
C HIS A 386 -2.59 37.20 5.07
N LEU A 387 -2.58 35.88 5.23
CA LEU A 387 -1.60 35.17 6.07
C LEU A 387 -0.21 35.03 5.45
N THR A 388 -0.07 35.24 4.14
CA THR A 388 1.21 35.15 3.43
C THR A 388 1.81 36.51 3.07
N ARG A 389 1.09 37.61 3.32
CA ARG A 389 1.46 38.98 2.91
C ARG A 389 2.87 39.40 3.34
N ASP A 390 3.26 39.04 4.56
CA ASP A 390 4.52 39.46 5.17
C ASP A 390 5.60 38.37 5.07
N LEU A 391 5.34 37.28 4.34
CA LEU A 391 6.27 36.16 4.16
C LEU A 391 7.01 36.25 2.82
N ASN A 392 8.27 35.85 2.83
CA ASN A 392 9.03 35.64 1.61
C ASN A 392 8.71 34.26 1.02
N LEU A 393 7.80 34.22 0.05
CA LEU A 393 7.45 33.00 -0.67
C LEU A 393 8.52 32.70 -1.72
N ASP A 394 9.57 31.98 -1.34
CA ASP A 394 10.55 31.52 -2.30
C ASP A 394 9.98 30.33 -3.10
N GLU A 395 9.98 30.46 -4.44
CA GLU A 395 9.37 29.46 -5.34
C GLU A 395 9.95 28.06 -5.17
N LYS A 396 11.23 27.98 -4.79
CA LYS A 396 11.91 26.69 -4.58
C LYS A 396 11.37 25.96 -3.35
N THR A 397 11.30 26.61 -2.20
CA THR A 397 10.75 26.00 -0.98
C THR A 397 9.26 25.71 -1.15
N LEU A 398 8.51 26.56 -1.87
CA LEU A 398 7.09 26.29 -2.15
C LEU A 398 6.87 24.97 -2.89
N LYS A 399 7.78 24.64 -3.81
CA LYS A 399 7.75 23.41 -4.58
C LYS A 399 8.32 22.21 -3.81
N ASP A 400 9.46 22.40 -3.15
CA ASP A 400 10.24 21.31 -2.56
C ASP A 400 9.76 20.95 -1.14
N ASP A 401 9.30 21.94 -0.36
CA ASP A 401 8.91 21.81 1.04
C ASP A 401 7.84 22.85 1.46
N PRO A 402 6.60 22.76 0.94
CA PRO A 402 5.51 23.66 1.32
C PRO A 402 5.15 23.59 2.82
N GLY A 403 5.52 22.51 3.52
CA GLY A 403 5.32 22.37 4.96
C GLY A 403 6.07 23.45 5.74
N ARG A 404 7.31 23.75 5.37
CA ARG A 404 8.11 24.81 6.00
C ARG A 404 7.47 26.19 5.89
N ILE A 405 6.80 26.49 4.77
CA ILE A 405 6.08 27.76 4.60
C ILE A 405 4.87 27.82 5.52
N ILE A 406 4.16 26.71 5.70
CA ILE A 406 3.06 26.62 6.68
C ILE A 406 3.59 26.91 8.10
N ASP A 407 4.74 26.36 8.48
CA ASP A 407 5.32 26.63 9.81
C ASP A 407 5.62 28.12 10.01
N ASP A 408 6.06 28.82 8.96
CA ASP A 408 6.29 30.26 9.00
C ASP A 408 4.97 31.05 9.06
N ILE A 409 3.93 30.61 8.36
CA ILE A 409 2.56 31.15 8.49
C ILE A 409 2.08 31.02 9.93
N LEU A 410 2.20 29.83 10.54
CA LEU A 410 1.70 29.55 11.88
C LEU A 410 2.39 30.42 12.94
N LYS A 411 3.64 30.82 12.72
CA LYS A 411 4.39 31.73 13.62
C LYS A 411 4.02 33.21 13.44
N SER A 412 3.34 33.58 12.36
CA SER A 412 2.99 34.98 12.07
C SER A 412 1.99 35.55 13.08
N SER A 413 2.07 36.86 13.33
CA SER A 413 1.14 37.55 14.25
C SER A 413 -0.32 37.46 13.78
N ASN A 414 -0.54 37.50 12.45
CA ASN A 414 -1.88 37.45 11.86
C ASN A 414 -2.51 36.06 12.07
N ALA A 415 -1.76 34.98 11.83
CA ALA A 415 -2.21 33.62 12.11
C ALA A 415 -2.57 33.45 13.60
N GLN A 416 -1.67 33.89 14.48
CA GLN A 416 -1.87 33.78 15.93
C GLN A 416 -3.11 34.56 16.42
N ALA A 417 -3.44 35.71 15.80
CA ALA A 417 -4.65 36.46 16.10
C ALA A 417 -5.92 35.70 15.70
N ILE A 418 -5.93 35.11 14.49
CA ILE A 418 -7.07 34.32 13.99
C ILE A 418 -7.30 33.06 14.83
N GLY A 419 -6.23 32.33 15.17
CA GLY A 419 -6.34 31.14 16.00
C GLY A 419 -6.91 31.44 17.39
N ARG A 420 -6.50 32.56 18.02
CA ARG A 420 -7.08 33.02 19.29
C ARG A 420 -8.54 33.45 19.16
N ALA A 421 -8.91 34.14 18.09
CA ALA A 421 -10.30 34.53 17.84
C ALA A 421 -11.21 33.30 17.63
N ALA A 422 -10.71 32.29 16.91
CA ALA A 422 -11.41 31.02 16.71
C ALA A 422 -11.62 30.26 18.03
N GLU A 423 -10.57 30.14 18.86
CA GLU A 423 -10.66 29.53 20.18
C GLU A 423 -11.66 30.28 21.08
N GLN A 424 -11.65 31.61 21.08
CA GLN A 424 -12.60 32.42 21.85
C GLN A 424 -14.05 32.23 21.39
N ALA A 425 -14.28 32.09 20.08
CA ALA A 425 -15.62 31.97 19.50
C ALA A 425 -16.22 30.56 19.63
N ILE A 426 -15.39 29.51 19.58
CA ILE A 426 -15.84 28.12 19.47
C ILE A 426 -15.51 27.30 20.72
N GLY A 427 -14.34 27.52 21.31
CA GLY A 427 -13.86 26.87 22.51
C GLY A 427 -12.45 26.27 22.38
N GLU A 428 -11.90 25.86 23.52
CA GLU A 428 -10.60 25.18 23.63
C GLU A 428 -10.66 23.76 23.05
N ILE A 429 -9.63 23.37 22.31
CA ILE A 429 -9.43 22.01 21.80
C ILE A 429 -8.33 21.28 22.58
N ALA A 430 -8.48 19.97 22.79
CA ALA A 430 -7.40 19.15 23.34
C ALA A 430 -6.34 18.91 22.26
N SER A 431 -5.30 19.77 22.27
CA SER A 431 -4.13 19.69 21.40
C SER A 431 -2.88 20.21 22.13
N PRO A 432 -1.67 19.73 21.81
CA PRO A 432 -0.42 20.37 22.23
C PRO A 432 -0.25 21.79 21.64
N GLU A 433 -0.82 22.05 20.46
CA GLU A 433 -0.70 23.33 19.74
C GLU A 433 -2.07 23.86 19.29
N PRO A 434 -2.97 24.21 20.23
CA PRO A 434 -4.37 24.51 19.92
C PRO A 434 -4.55 25.70 18.97
N ILE A 435 -3.69 26.71 19.05
CA ILE A 435 -3.75 27.88 18.17
C ILE A 435 -3.37 27.50 16.73
N ASN A 436 -2.35 26.67 16.53
CA ASN A 436 -1.92 26.23 15.20
C ASN A 436 -3.01 25.40 14.54
N ASP A 437 -3.65 24.50 15.29
CA ASP A 437 -4.75 23.69 14.81
C ASP A 437 -5.98 24.53 14.39
N TRP A 438 -6.27 25.61 15.11
CA TRP A 438 -7.33 26.55 14.70
C TRP A 438 -6.99 27.28 13.39
N VAL A 439 -5.74 27.69 13.20
CA VAL A 439 -5.31 28.37 11.97
C VAL A 439 -5.36 27.43 10.77
N LEU A 440 -4.88 26.19 10.91
CA LEU A 440 -4.96 25.18 9.86
C LEU A 440 -6.42 24.88 9.47
N ALA A 441 -7.31 24.76 10.46
CA ALA A 441 -8.74 24.63 10.21
C ALA A 441 -9.33 25.85 9.49
N ALA A 442 -8.91 27.06 9.86
CA ALA A 442 -9.37 28.29 9.23
C ALA A 442 -8.93 28.39 7.76
N LEU A 443 -7.66 28.07 7.47
CA LEU A 443 -7.12 28.00 6.11
C LEU A 443 -7.95 27.07 5.24
N TYR A 444 -8.24 25.86 5.74
CA TYR A 444 -9.06 24.90 5.00
C TYR A 444 -10.50 25.40 4.81
N VAL A 445 -11.17 25.90 5.86
CA VAL A 445 -12.55 26.44 5.77
C VAL A 445 -12.63 27.60 4.77
N SER A 446 -11.61 28.45 4.71
CA SER A 446 -11.54 29.55 3.75
C SER A 446 -11.47 29.04 2.30
N LEU A 447 -10.62 28.05 2.02
CA LEU A 447 -10.43 27.49 0.68
C LEU A 447 -11.63 26.65 0.21
N ASP A 448 -12.26 25.93 1.13
CA ASP A 448 -13.37 25.00 0.88
C ASP A 448 -14.69 25.47 1.50
N LYS A 449 -14.95 26.78 1.46
CA LYS A 449 -16.15 27.41 2.05
C LYS A 449 -17.45 26.73 1.60
N GLN A 450 -17.55 26.32 0.34
CA GLN A 450 -18.74 25.65 -0.20
C GLN A 450 -19.10 24.36 0.56
N SER A 451 -18.12 23.54 0.94
CA SER A 451 -18.36 22.31 1.70
C SER A 451 -18.99 22.56 3.07
N VAL A 452 -18.74 23.73 3.68
CA VAL A 452 -19.28 24.14 4.99
C VAL A 452 -20.75 24.53 4.94
N PHE A 453 -21.22 25.03 3.79
CA PHE A 453 -22.56 25.60 3.62
C PHE A 453 -23.54 24.69 2.84
N THR A 454 -23.18 23.43 2.61
CA THR A 454 -24.12 22.43 2.07
C THR A 454 -25.17 22.02 3.15
N ASP A 455 -26.44 21.97 2.76
CA ASP A 455 -27.58 21.55 3.59
C ASP A 455 -28.59 20.73 2.74
N PRO A 456 -28.97 19.50 3.12
CA PRO A 456 -28.47 18.69 4.24
C PRO A 456 -26.99 18.33 4.10
N SER A 457 -26.43 17.70 5.14
CA SER A 457 -25.05 17.21 5.20
C SER A 457 -24.78 16.14 4.13
N PHE A 458 -24.69 16.54 2.87
CA PHE A 458 -24.32 15.68 1.75
C PHE A 458 -22.86 15.23 1.88
N SER A 459 -22.54 14.06 1.32
CA SER A 459 -21.17 13.57 1.32
C SER A 459 -20.29 14.46 0.46
N THR A 460 -19.32 15.13 1.09
CA THR A 460 -18.27 15.91 0.40
C THR A 460 -17.01 15.07 0.20
N ARG A 461 -17.10 13.73 0.28
CA ARG A 461 -15.94 12.81 0.21
C ARG A 461 -15.13 13.05 -1.06
N THR A 462 -15.81 13.28 -2.17
CA THR A 462 -15.21 13.41 -3.50
C THR A 462 -15.14 14.86 -3.98
N HIS A 463 -15.34 15.83 -3.09
CA HIS A 463 -15.28 17.25 -3.43
C HIS A 463 -14.06 17.94 -2.81
N VAL A 464 -13.37 18.74 -3.62
CA VAL A 464 -12.26 19.58 -3.17
C VAL A 464 -12.52 21.00 -3.65
N ALA A 465 -12.71 21.93 -2.71
CA ALA A 465 -12.98 23.33 -3.00
C ALA A 465 -14.14 23.55 -4.00
N GLY A 466 -15.14 22.68 -4.01
CA GLY A 466 -16.28 22.73 -4.94
C GLY A 466 -16.14 21.89 -6.21
N VAL A 467 -14.95 21.34 -6.49
CA VAL A 467 -14.71 20.48 -7.65
C VAL A 467 -14.98 19.03 -7.29
N GLU A 468 -15.84 18.34 -8.04
CA GLU A 468 -16.11 16.90 -7.90
C GLU A 468 -15.01 16.08 -8.57
N LEU A 469 -14.19 15.39 -7.79
CA LEU A 469 -13.03 14.65 -8.29
C LEU A 469 -13.42 13.52 -9.25
N ASN A 470 -14.62 12.92 -9.12
CA ASN A 470 -15.03 11.86 -10.05
C ASN A 470 -15.33 12.35 -11.47
N SER A 471 -15.42 13.66 -11.72
CA SER A 471 -15.48 14.18 -13.08
C SER A 471 -14.16 14.00 -13.85
N PHE A 472 -13.06 13.75 -13.14
CA PHE A 472 -11.74 13.49 -13.75
C PHE A 472 -11.47 12.00 -14.01
N ALA A 473 -12.50 11.15 -14.10
CA ALA A 473 -12.27 9.76 -14.47
C ALA A 473 -11.58 9.68 -15.86
N GLY A 474 -10.56 8.84 -15.97
CA GLY A 474 -9.68 8.73 -17.14
C GLY A 474 -8.53 9.75 -17.19
N GLN A 475 -8.44 10.68 -16.23
CA GLN A 475 -7.36 11.67 -16.17
C GLN A 475 -6.23 11.24 -15.24
N SER A 476 -5.02 11.70 -15.54
CA SER A 476 -3.83 11.51 -14.70
C SER A 476 -3.80 12.51 -13.53
N VAL A 477 -2.93 12.24 -12.56
CA VAL A 477 -2.76 13.12 -11.39
C VAL A 477 -2.22 14.48 -11.76
N SER A 478 -1.29 14.56 -12.71
CA SER A 478 -0.74 15.83 -13.17
C SER A 478 -1.82 16.72 -13.79
N TYR A 479 -2.69 16.14 -14.62
CA TYR A 479 -3.85 16.84 -15.17
C TYR A 479 -4.80 17.33 -14.08
N MET A 480 -5.17 16.45 -13.14
CA MET A 480 -6.08 16.83 -12.03
C MET A 480 -5.51 17.99 -11.21
N ARG A 481 -4.22 17.96 -10.89
CA ARG A 481 -3.55 19.04 -10.15
C ARG A 481 -3.58 20.36 -10.93
N ALA A 482 -3.25 20.33 -12.23
CA ALA A 482 -3.27 21.52 -13.08
C ALA A 482 -4.69 22.10 -13.22
N ALA A 483 -5.68 21.26 -13.48
CA ALA A 483 -7.08 21.68 -13.61
C ALA A 483 -7.62 22.31 -12.31
N LEU A 484 -7.26 21.76 -11.15
CA LEU A 484 -7.62 22.36 -9.86
C LEU A 484 -6.86 23.65 -9.59
N ALA A 485 -5.58 23.75 -9.96
CA ALA A 485 -4.81 24.99 -9.86
C ALA A 485 -5.50 26.13 -10.61
N ASP A 486 -5.83 25.88 -11.88
CA ASP A 486 -6.51 26.83 -12.75
C ASP A 486 -7.87 27.23 -12.18
N TYR A 487 -8.64 26.26 -11.68
CA TYR A 487 -9.93 26.52 -11.04
C TYR A 487 -9.82 27.44 -9.80
N LEU A 488 -8.84 27.19 -8.91
CA LEU A 488 -8.65 27.99 -7.71
C LEU A 488 -8.25 29.44 -8.05
N ILE A 489 -7.46 29.65 -9.10
CA ILE A 489 -7.09 30.98 -9.59
C ILE A 489 -8.30 31.68 -10.21
N GLN A 490 -9.02 31.01 -11.11
CA GLN A 490 -10.18 31.58 -11.80
C GLN A 490 -11.32 31.96 -10.85
N THR A 491 -11.46 31.22 -9.75
CA THR A 491 -12.48 31.48 -8.72
C THR A 491 -12.02 32.42 -7.61
N GLY A 492 -10.79 32.95 -7.68
CA GLY A 492 -10.25 33.90 -6.70
C GLY A 492 -9.95 33.27 -5.33
N LYS A 493 -9.89 31.94 -5.23
CA LYS A 493 -9.57 31.23 -3.97
C LYS A 493 -8.07 31.19 -3.69
N ALA A 494 -7.25 31.33 -4.73
CA ALA A 494 -5.81 31.47 -4.64
C ALA A 494 -5.30 32.39 -5.76
N THR A 495 -4.07 32.88 -5.63
CA THR A 495 -3.37 33.62 -6.69
C THR A 495 -2.33 32.72 -7.34
N PRO A 496 -1.75 33.09 -8.50
CA PRO A 496 -0.64 32.33 -9.08
C PRO A 496 0.54 32.12 -8.13
N LYS A 497 0.72 32.98 -7.12
CA LYS A 497 1.78 32.86 -6.11
C LYS A 497 1.45 31.92 -4.96
N THR A 498 0.16 31.72 -4.65
CA THR A 498 -0.30 30.95 -3.47
C THR A 498 -1.02 29.65 -3.84
N VAL A 499 -1.23 29.38 -5.14
CA VAL A 499 -2.00 28.23 -5.62
C VAL A 499 -1.40 26.89 -5.21
N ASP A 500 -0.08 26.72 -5.26
CA ASP A 500 0.56 25.46 -4.86
C ASP A 500 0.39 25.19 -3.37
N LEU A 501 0.41 26.24 -2.55
CA LEU A 501 0.14 26.13 -1.11
C LEU A 501 -1.33 25.81 -0.85
N ALA A 502 -2.26 26.42 -1.59
CA ALA A 502 -3.68 26.12 -1.50
C ALA A 502 -3.97 24.65 -1.86
N LEU A 503 -3.39 24.16 -2.95
CA LEU A 503 -3.49 22.75 -3.35
C LEU A 503 -2.89 21.83 -2.30
N PHE A 504 -1.72 22.18 -1.74
CA PHE A 504 -1.09 21.40 -0.68
C PHE A 504 -1.98 21.28 0.56
N ILE A 505 -2.58 22.37 1.03
CA ILE A 505 -3.51 22.37 2.18
C ILE A 505 -4.76 21.54 1.88
N LEU A 506 -5.40 21.76 0.72
CA LEU A 506 -6.63 21.08 0.33
C LEU A 506 -6.42 19.56 0.16
N PHE A 507 -5.40 19.17 -0.59
CA PHE A 507 -5.12 17.76 -0.85
C PHE A 507 -4.64 17.02 0.37
N SER A 508 -3.85 17.65 1.25
CA SER A 508 -3.37 16.99 2.49
C SER A 508 -4.52 16.36 3.28
N ARG A 509 -5.68 17.03 3.32
CA ARG A 509 -6.86 16.53 4.06
C ARG A 509 -7.83 15.69 3.22
N LYS A 510 -8.10 16.06 1.96
CA LYS A 510 -9.19 15.47 1.17
C LYS A 510 -8.79 14.48 0.11
N ALA A 511 -7.59 14.64 -0.45
CA ALA A 511 -7.09 13.80 -1.54
C ALA A 511 -5.57 13.62 -1.41
N PRO A 512 -5.10 13.03 -0.29
CA PRO A 512 -3.66 12.88 -0.02
C PRO A 512 -2.95 12.06 -1.11
N GLU A 513 -3.68 11.22 -1.85
CA GLU A 513 -3.19 10.51 -3.02
C GLU A 513 -2.65 11.43 -4.11
N LEU A 514 -3.13 12.68 -4.20
CA LEU A 514 -2.66 13.67 -5.17
C LEU A 514 -1.36 14.38 -4.72
N LEU A 515 -0.88 14.12 -3.50
CA LEU A 515 0.40 14.64 -2.98
C LEU A 515 1.53 13.60 -2.97
N VAL A 516 1.23 12.35 -3.30
CA VAL A 516 2.26 11.30 -3.43
C VAL A 516 3.25 11.67 -4.55
N LYS A 517 4.53 11.37 -4.32
CA LYS A 517 5.61 11.69 -5.27
C LYS A 517 5.73 10.62 -6.35
N ASP A 518 6.24 11.00 -7.52
CA ASP A 518 6.61 10.09 -8.62
C ASP A 518 5.47 9.16 -9.07
N ILE A 519 4.25 9.70 -9.19
CA ILE A 519 3.10 8.95 -9.72
C ILE A 519 3.21 8.82 -11.24
N PRO A 520 3.11 7.59 -11.80
CA PRO A 520 3.14 7.40 -13.24
C PRO A 520 1.93 8.01 -13.95
N GLU A 521 2.15 8.64 -15.11
CA GLU A 521 1.07 9.22 -15.94
C GLU A 521 0.04 8.19 -16.43
N THR A 522 0.43 6.91 -16.49
CA THR A 522 -0.46 5.80 -16.85
C THR A 522 -1.45 5.44 -15.74
N LEU A 523 -1.24 5.91 -14.50
CA LEU A 523 -2.15 5.73 -13.39
C LEU A 523 -3.28 6.78 -13.46
N VAL A 524 -4.38 6.42 -14.11
CA VAL A 524 -5.54 7.30 -14.29
C VAL A 524 -6.65 7.01 -13.28
N LYS A 525 -7.38 8.06 -12.86
CA LYS A 525 -8.52 7.93 -11.96
C LYS A 525 -9.63 7.07 -12.59
N GLY A 526 -10.19 6.13 -11.81
CA GLY A 526 -11.24 5.23 -12.29
C GLY A 526 -10.73 3.91 -12.90
N SER A 527 -9.41 3.69 -12.93
CA SER A 527 -8.81 2.36 -13.21
C SER A 527 -8.83 1.45 -11.97
N HIS A 528 -8.60 0.15 -12.15
CA HIS A 528 -8.45 -0.78 -11.01
C HIS A 528 -7.19 -0.49 -10.18
N ALA A 529 -6.11 -0.06 -10.85
CA ALA A 529 -4.87 0.33 -10.22
C ALA A 529 -5.07 1.56 -9.32
N TRP A 530 -5.94 2.50 -9.74
CA TRP A 530 -6.33 3.66 -8.92
C TRP A 530 -7.03 3.24 -7.63
N VAL A 531 -7.97 2.29 -7.68
CA VAL A 531 -8.66 1.77 -6.47
C VAL A 531 -7.66 1.17 -5.48
N THR A 532 -6.70 0.40 -6.01
CA THR A 532 -5.63 -0.21 -5.21
C THR A 532 -4.75 0.86 -4.57
N PHE A 533 -4.34 1.87 -5.36
CA PHE A 533 -3.51 2.98 -4.90
C PHE A 533 -4.20 3.85 -3.84
N THR A 534 -5.45 4.25 -4.03
CA THR A 534 -6.17 5.06 -3.03
C THR A 534 -6.46 4.28 -1.77
N THR A 535 -6.68 2.96 -1.87
CA THR A 535 -6.77 2.07 -0.69
C THR A 535 -5.47 2.07 0.09
N ALA A 536 -4.33 1.95 -0.58
CA ALA A 536 -3.01 2.01 0.05
C ALA A 536 -2.76 3.34 0.76
N VAL A 537 -3.04 4.45 0.08
CA VAL A 537 -2.94 5.80 0.65
C VAL A 537 -3.83 5.92 1.89
N ALA A 538 -5.09 5.52 1.81
CA ALA A 538 -6.03 5.60 2.93
C ALA A 538 -5.58 4.78 4.15
N ARG A 539 -5.01 3.58 3.94
CA ARG A 539 -4.45 2.77 5.03
C ARG A 539 -3.29 3.48 5.73
N ILE A 540 -2.37 4.06 4.96
CA ILE A 540 -1.21 4.76 5.52
C ILE A 540 -1.65 6.04 6.24
N GLU A 541 -2.55 6.82 5.65
CA GLU A 541 -3.09 8.05 6.24
C GLU A 541 -3.91 7.81 7.50
N ALA A 542 -4.64 6.69 7.57
CA ALA A 542 -5.37 6.32 8.79
C ALA A 542 -4.42 5.95 9.94
N HIS A 543 -3.28 5.33 9.64
CA HIS A 543 -2.29 4.97 10.63
C HIS A 543 -1.40 6.16 11.04
N SER A 544 -1.01 6.99 10.07
CA SER A 544 0.02 8.03 10.23
C SER A 544 -0.32 9.23 9.31
N PRO A 545 -1.26 10.10 9.73
CA PRO A 545 -1.77 11.19 8.88
C PRO A 545 -0.67 12.09 8.32
N GLY A 546 -0.78 12.45 7.05
CA GLY A 546 0.16 13.26 6.28
C GLY A 546 1.40 12.51 5.80
N SER A 547 1.59 11.23 6.14
CA SER A 547 2.81 10.49 5.78
C SER A 547 2.93 10.26 4.27
N THR A 548 1.81 10.12 3.54
CA THR A 548 1.86 9.72 2.11
C THR A 548 2.46 10.80 1.22
N ARG A 549 2.36 12.08 1.60
CA ARG A 549 3.04 13.19 0.90
C ARG A 549 4.57 13.14 0.96
N LEU A 550 5.13 12.37 1.89
CA LEU A 550 6.58 12.17 2.02
C LEU A 550 7.06 10.95 1.23
N MET A 551 6.14 10.16 0.67
CA MET A 551 6.42 8.90 -0.01
C MET A 551 6.30 9.01 -1.52
N THR A 552 7.08 8.19 -2.21
CA THR A 552 6.90 7.93 -3.64
C THR A 552 5.79 6.91 -3.86
N TYR A 553 5.23 6.86 -5.08
CA TYR A 553 4.27 5.83 -5.47
C TYR A 553 4.79 4.42 -5.15
N ALA A 554 6.08 4.16 -5.40
CA ALA A 554 6.68 2.86 -5.13
C ALA A 554 6.68 2.49 -3.64
N GLN A 555 7.03 3.44 -2.77
CA GLN A 555 7.02 3.23 -1.32
C GLN A 555 5.60 3.01 -0.77
N ILE A 556 4.59 3.67 -1.34
CA ILE A 556 3.17 3.45 -0.99
C ILE A 556 2.78 2.01 -1.31
N MET A 557 3.08 1.53 -2.52
CA MET A 557 2.70 0.19 -2.95
C MET A 557 3.48 -0.91 -2.22
N GLU A 558 4.77 -0.70 -1.93
CA GLU A 558 5.55 -1.61 -1.09
C GLU A 558 4.95 -1.75 0.32
N ARG A 559 4.54 -0.63 0.93
CA ARG A 559 3.86 -0.66 2.23
C ARG A 559 2.48 -1.31 2.17
N TYR A 560 1.78 -1.20 1.05
CA TYR A 560 0.47 -1.82 0.89
C TYR A 560 0.52 -3.36 0.90
N GLU A 561 1.65 -3.96 0.48
CA GLU A 561 1.88 -5.40 0.60
C GLU A 561 1.91 -5.89 2.05
N LEU A 562 2.17 -5.00 3.02
CA LEU A 562 2.12 -5.33 4.44
C LEU A 562 0.68 -5.68 4.85
N ALA A 563 0.54 -6.76 5.61
CA ALA A 563 -0.77 -7.22 6.07
C ALA A 563 -1.42 -6.24 7.01
N PRO A 564 -2.75 -6.02 6.90
CA PRO A 564 -3.53 -5.60 8.05
C PRO A 564 -3.47 -6.74 9.06
N ILE A 565 -2.73 -6.53 10.15
CA ILE A 565 -2.51 -7.54 11.20
C ILE A 565 -3.40 -7.31 12.42
N THR A 566 -4.19 -6.24 12.42
CA THR A 566 -5.20 -5.95 13.44
C THR A 566 -6.60 -5.91 12.80
N LEU A 567 -7.64 -6.08 13.64
CA LEU A 567 -9.02 -5.88 13.18
C LEU A 567 -9.24 -4.44 12.70
N ALA A 568 -8.67 -3.44 13.39
CA ALA A 568 -8.78 -2.03 13.00
C ALA A 568 -8.23 -1.80 11.59
N ASP A 569 -7.04 -2.34 11.29
CA ASP A 569 -6.42 -2.21 9.96
C ASP A 569 -7.27 -2.86 8.86
N GLN A 570 -7.85 -4.05 9.13
CA GLN A 570 -8.74 -4.72 8.17
C GLN A 570 -9.99 -3.89 7.88
N MET A 571 -10.54 -3.23 8.89
CA MET A 571 -11.72 -2.39 8.73
C MET A 571 -11.43 -1.10 7.98
N ILE A 572 -10.28 -0.45 8.26
CA ILE A 572 -9.79 0.70 7.50
C ILE A 572 -9.65 0.32 6.03
N GLU A 573 -9.01 -0.82 5.75
CA GLU A 573 -8.84 -1.32 4.39
C GLU A 573 -10.18 -1.62 3.71
N ALA A 574 -11.11 -2.32 4.37
CA ALA A 574 -12.43 -2.63 3.82
C ALA A 574 -13.27 -1.37 3.55
N LEU A 575 -13.18 -0.35 4.41
CA LEU A 575 -13.83 0.94 4.21
C LEU A 575 -13.23 1.68 3.02
N ALA A 576 -11.91 1.76 2.95
CA ALA A 576 -11.20 2.41 1.85
C ALA A 576 -11.49 1.73 0.50
N GLN A 577 -11.53 0.40 0.47
CA GLN A 577 -11.93 -0.37 -0.72
C GLN A 577 -13.38 -0.09 -1.11
N THR A 578 -14.29 -0.01 -0.14
CA THR A 578 -15.69 0.31 -0.40
C THR A 578 -15.83 1.71 -1.01
N ASP A 579 -15.11 2.71 -0.48
CA ASP A 579 -15.13 4.07 -1.02
C ASP A 579 -14.46 4.18 -2.39
N GLY A 580 -13.36 3.44 -2.60
CA GLY A 580 -12.72 3.29 -3.91
C GLY A 580 -13.62 2.61 -4.94
N LEU A 581 -14.40 1.61 -4.56
CA LEU A 581 -15.38 0.94 -5.41
C LEU A 581 -16.56 1.85 -5.76
N LYS A 582 -17.02 2.72 -4.85
CA LYS A 582 -18.02 3.74 -5.18
C LYS A 582 -17.49 4.71 -6.24
N ASP A 583 -16.26 5.18 -6.08
CA ASP A 583 -15.62 6.08 -7.05
C ASP A 583 -15.41 5.41 -8.39
N TRP A 584 -14.89 4.19 -8.39
CA TRP A 584 -14.72 3.38 -9.60
C TRP A 584 -16.06 3.11 -10.27
N GLY A 585 -17.09 2.73 -9.51
CA GLY A 585 -18.44 2.50 -10.02
C GLY A 585 -19.06 3.75 -10.65
N ARG A 586 -18.84 4.93 -10.05
CA ARG A 586 -19.27 6.22 -10.63
C ARG A 586 -18.50 6.54 -11.90
N GLY A 587 -17.16 6.46 -11.85
CA GLY A 587 -16.27 6.71 -12.98
C GLY A 587 -16.45 5.74 -14.16
N ASN A 588 -17.04 4.57 -13.93
CA ASN A 588 -17.35 3.56 -14.95
C ASN A 588 -18.86 3.42 -15.23
N GLY A 589 -19.69 4.39 -14.84
CA GLY A 589 -21.11 4.42 -15.24
C GLY A 589 -22.02 3.38 -14.58
N LEU A 590 -21.53 2.66 -13.57
CA LEU A 590 -22.28 1.64 -12.82
C LEU A 590 -23.08 2.23 -11.64
N LEU A 591 -22.75 3.45 -11.23
CA LEU A 591 -23.32 4.13 -10.08
C LEU A 591 -23.77 5.56 -10.44
N GLY A 592 -25.04 5.87 -10.16
CA GLY A 592 -25.59 7.21 -10.32
C GLY A 592 -25.18 8.17 -9.21
N ARG A 593 -25.48 9.46 -9.38
CA ARG A 593 -25.27 10.47 -8.33
C ARG A 593 -26.18 10.19 -7.14
N ASN A 594 -25.61 10.11 -5.95
CA ASN A 594 -26.33 10.08 -4.69
C ASN A 594 -25.68 11.10 -3.76
N ALA A 595 -26.47 12.06 -3.30
CA ALA A 595 -25.97 13.18 -2.52
C ALA A 595 -25.55 12.76 -1.10
N GLU A 596 -26.09 11.68 -0.55
CA GLU A 596 -25.67 11.13 0.75
C GLU A 596 -24.50 10.13 0.64
N ASP A 597 -24.12 9.72 -0.57
CA ASP A 597 -23.11 8.67 -0.83
C ASP A 597 -23.40 7.33 -0.13
N LYS A 598 -24.69 7.05 0.10
CA LYS A 598 -25.20 5.80 0.67
C LYS A 598 -25.87 4.96 -0.41
N TYR A 599 -25.47 3.70 -0.54
CA TYR A 599 -26.02 2.78 -1.53
C TYR A 599 -26.43 1.47 -0.86
N PRO A 600 -27.50 0.81 -1.32
CA PRO A 600 -27.90 -0.49 -0.79
C PRO A 600 -26.86 -1.57 -1.09
N ASP A 601 -26.75 -2.57 -0.21
CA ASP A 601 -25.76 -3.64 -0.32
C ASP A 601 -25.86 -4.41 -1.65
N THR A 602 -27.07 -4.59 -2.16
CA THR A 602 -27.30 -5.21 -3.49
C THR A 602 -26.54 -4.48 -4.58
N LYS A 603 -26.58 -3.14 -4.57
CA LYS A 603 -25.88 -2.32 -5.54
C LYS A 603 -24.37 -2.37 -5.36
N MET A 604 -23.89 -2.36 -4.12
CA MET A 604 -22.46 -2.51 -3.84
C MET A 604 -21.93 -3.90 -4.24
N ASN A 605 -22.74 -4.95 -4.13
CA ASN A 605 -22.39 -6.29 -4.59
C ASN A 605 -22.31 -6.39 -6.12
N GLU A 606 -23.21 -5.72 -6.85
CA GLU A 606 -23.09 -5.60 -8.31
C GLU A 606 -21.78 -4.92 -8.72
N ILE A 607 -21.39 -3.83 -8.04
CA ILE A 607 -20.13 -3.12 -8.30
C ILE A 607 -18.93 -4.02 -8.01
N ARG A 608 -18.92 -4.71 -6.86
CA ARG A 608 -17.85 -5.67 -6.53
C ARG A 608 -17.73 -6.76 -7.59
N PHE A 609 -18.85 -7.33 -8.02
CA PHE A 609 -18.85 -8.36 -9.07
C PHE A 609 -18.28 -7.83 -10.39
N ALA A 610 -18.71 -6.64 -10.83
CA ALA A 610 -18.20 -6.01 -12.04
C ALA A 610 -16.69 -5.71 -11.93
N PHE A 611 -16.25 -5.14 -10.80
CA PHE A 611 -14.84 -4.87 -10.54
C PHE A 611 -13.99 -6.16 -10.58
N SER A 612 -14.40 -7.19 -9.83
CA SER A 612 -13.68 -8.47 -9.79
C SER A 612 -13.66 -9.17 -11.14
N LYS A 613 -14.73 -9.04 -11.94
CA LYS A 613 -14.75 -9.53 -13.33
C LYS A 613 -13.71 -8.81 -14.19
N GLN A 614 -13.70 -7.48 -14.18
CA GLN A 614 -12.71 -6.69 -14.92
C GLN A 614 -11.27 -7.06 -14.51
N VAL A 615 -10.97 -7.07 -13.20
CA VAL A 615 -9.63 -7.41 -12.72
C VAL A 615 -9.24 -8.84 -13.09
N SER A 616 -10.17 -9.80 -13.05
CA SER A 616 -9.89 -11.18 -13.47
C SER A 616 -9.57 -11.28 -14.96
N GLU A 617 -10.33 -10.59 -15.82
CA GLU A 617 -10.08 -10.55 -17.26
C GLU A 617 -8.72 -9.90 -17.56
N LEU A 618 -8.43 -8.77 -16.93
CA LEU A 618 -7.13 -8.07 -17.06
C LEU A 618 -5.97 -8.94 -16.57
N SER A 619 -6.10 -9.62 -15.43
CA SER A 619 -5.06 -10.49 -14.90
C SER A 619 -4.78 -11.65 -15.85
N LYS A 620 -5.82 -12.31 -16.38
CA LYS A 620 -5.66 -13.37 -17.39
C LYS A 620 -4.99 -12.88 -18.67
N ALA A 621 -5.32 -11.66 -19.11
CA ALA A 621 -4.69 -11.03 -20.26
C ALA A 621 -3.21 -10.73 -19.99
N SER A 622 -2.88 -10.19 -18.81
CA SER A 622 -1.48 -9.96 -18.38
C SER A 622 -0.67 -11.25 -18.34
N ASP A 623 -1.22 -12.31 -17.73
CA ASP A 623 -0.59 -13.62 -17.68
C ASP A 623 -0.34 -14.14 -19.10
N THR A 624 -1.32 -13.99 -19.99
CA THR A 624 -1.19 -14.40 -21.40
C THR A 624 -0.09 -13.65 -22.12
N PHE A 625 0.02 -12.33 -21.94
CA PHE A 625 1.11 -11.54 -22.52
C PHE A 625 2.49 -11.91 -21.94
N ALA A 626 2.53 -12.45 -20.73
CA ALA A 626 3.75 -12.96 -20.10
C ALA A 626 4.09 -14.42 -20.49
N MET A 627 3.17 -15.16 -21.13
CA MET A 627 3.41 -16.54 -21.54
C MET A 627 4.44 -16.61 -22.67
N GLU A 628 5.36 -17.57 -22.56
CA GLU A 628 6.24 -17.92 -23.68
C GLU A 628 5.41 -18.61 -24.78
N VAL A 629 5.53 -18.13 -26.02
CA VAL A 629 4.90 -18.78 -27.18
C VAL A 629 5.36 -20.24 -27.27
N PRO A 630 4.47 -21.23 -27.49
CA PRO A 630 4.88 -22.60 -27.72
C PRO A 630 5.96 -22.70 -28.80
N ASN A 631 7.06 -23.39 -28.47
CA ASN A 631 8.21 -23.52 -29.37
C ASN A 631 8.51 -24.99 -29.65
N LEU A 632 8.20 -25.43 -30.87
CA LEU A 632 8.32 -26.83 -31.29
C LEU A 632 9.78 -27.31 -31.23
N HIS A 633 10.75 -26.45 -31.57
CA HIS A 633 12.17 -26.80 -31.48
C HIS A 633 12.63 -27.05 -30.04
N LYS A 634 12.22 -26.18 -29.10
CA LYS A 634 12.51 -26.34 -27.67
C LYS A 634 11.92 -27.64 -27.12
N TRP A 635 10.70 -27.97 -27.53
CA TRP A 635 10.01 -29.19 -27.10
C TRP A 635 10.62 -30.44 -27.71
N ALA A 636 10.95 -30.42 -29.00
CA ALA A 636 11.63 -31.52 -29.68
C ALA A 636 13.03 -31.74 -29.12
N LEU A 637 13.79 -30.68 -28.84
CA LEU A 637 15.08 -30.76 -28.16
C LEU A 637 14.96 -31.45 -26.78
N ALA A 638 13.97 -31.06 -25.97
CA ALA A 638 13.74 -31.66 -24.66
C ALA A 638 13.38 -33.15 -24.77
N GLU A 639 12.55 -33.52 -25.75
CA GLU A 639 12.17 -34.91 -26.05
C GLU A 639 13.37 -35.73 -26.51
N ILE A 640 14.19 -35.20 -27.44
CA ILE A 640 15.42 -35.86 -27.90
C ILE A 640 16.37 -36.09 -26.72
N LYS A 641 16.56 -35.09 -25.86
CA LYS A 641 17.43 -35.18 -24.68
C LYS A 641 16.92 -36.15 -23.62
N GLN A 642 15.60 -36.24 -23.45
CA GLN A 642 14.98 -37.23 -22.56
C GLN A 642 15.24 -38.66 -23.05
N GLN A 643 15.17 -38.88 -24.37
CA GLN A 643 15.42 -40.18 -24.98
C GLN A 643 16.93 -40.49 -25.10
N ASN A 644 17.78 -39.47 -25.13
CA ASN A 644 19.22 -39.57 -25.33
C ASN A 644 19.99 -38.67 -24.32
N PRO A 645 20.01 -39.02 -23.01
CA PRO A 645 20.58 -38.15 -21.97
C PRO A 645 22.08 -37.89 -22.09
N HIS A 646 22.78 -38.71 -22.88
CA HIS A 646 24.22 -38.58 -23.15
C HIS A 646 24.56 -37.47 -24.15
N LEU A 647 23.59 -36.93 -24.89
CA LEU A 647 23.81 -35.87 -25.87
C LEU A 647 23.73 -34.48 -25.22
N SER A 648 24.66 -33.60 -25.60
CA SER A 648 24.58 -32.17 -25.29
C SER A 648 23.57 -31.45 -26.20
N GLU A 649 23.12 -30.27 -25.79
CA GLU A 649 22.19 -29.47 -26.60
C GLU A 649 22.85 -28.98 -27.90
N GLU A 650 24.15 -28.67 -27.85
CA GLU A 650 24.97 -28.31 -28.99
C GLU A 650 25.03 -29.47 -30.00
N GLN A 651 25.27 -30.70 -29.52
CA GLN A 651 25.30 -31.89 -30.38
C GLN A 651 23.95 -32.17 -31.06
N ILE A 652 22.82 -31.89 -30.38
CA ILE A 652 21.49 -32.09 -30.97
C ILE A 652 21.19 -31.06 -32.07
N LYS A 653 21.70 -29.83 -31.94
CA LYS A 653 21.47 -28.72 -32.86
C LYS A 653 22.52 -28.62 -33.98
N GLU A 654 23.65 -29.30 -33.84
CA GLU A 654 24.76 -29.24 -34.80
C GLU A 654 24.36 -29.84 -36.15
N LYS A 655 24.54 -29.08 -37.23
CA LYS A 655 24.30 -29.55 -38.60
C LYS A 655 25.50 -30.33 -39.13
N SER A 656 25.62 -31.60 -38.72
CA SER A 656 26.76 -32.46 -39.06
C SER A 656 26.36 -33.80 -39.69
N ILE A 657 25.07 -34.05 -39.95
CA ILE A 657 24.57 -35.36 -40.40
C ILE A 657 24.20 -35.33 -41.88
N ASP A 658 24.81 -36.20 -42.68
CA ASP A 658 24.50 -36.41 -44.09
C ASP A 658 23.67 -37.65 -44.33
N THR A 659 22.85 -37.65 -45.37
CA THR A 659 22.14 -38.83 -45.87
C THR A 659 23.05 -39.64 -46.80
N LYS A 660 23.12 -40.96 -46.64
CA LYS A 660 23.92 -41.86 -47.49
C LYS A 660 23.35 -42.02 -48.90
N GLU A 661 22.04 -41.87 -49.06
CA GLU A 661 21.36 -41.88 -50.36
C GLU A 661 20.88 -40.48 -50.75
N ALA A 662 21.20 -40.04 -51.97
CA ALA A 662 20.66 -38.82 -52.53
C ALA A 662 19.19 -39.05 -52.94
N GLY A 663 18.24 -38.65 -52.10
CA GLY A 663 16.83 -38.69 -52.47
C GLY A 663 15.77 -38.66 -51.38
N PHE A 664 16.11 -38.69 -50.09
CA PHE A 664 15.09 -38.73 -49.03
C PHE A 664 14.56 -37.34 -48.62
N LEU A 665 15.38 -36.29 -48.77
CA LEU A 665 15.08 -34.92 -48.37
C LEU A 665 15.42 -33.95 -49.53
N GLU A 666 14.59 -32.94 -49.77
CA GLU A 666 14.68 -32.03 -50.94
C GLU A 666 15.88 -31.06 -50.90
N PHE A 667 16.65 -31.02 -49.80
CA PHE A 667 17.78 -30.11 -49.59
C PHE A 667 19.10 -30.89 -49.41
N PRO A 668 20.24 -30.48 -50.02
CA PRO A 668 21.52 -31.12 -49.72
C PRO A 668 21.94 -30.75 -48.29
N GLY A 669 22.17 -31.75 -47.43
CA GLY A 669 22.61 -31.57 -46.03
C GLY A 669 23.94 -30.78 -45.88
N PRO A 670 24.45 -30.61 -44.65
CA PRO A 670 24.21 -31.46 -43.49
C PRO A 670 23.02 -31.01 -42.61
N TYR A 671 22.41 -31.98 -41.93
CA TYR A 671 21.28 -31.83 -41.01
C TYR A 671 21.72 -31.96 -39.55
N SER A 672 20.91 -31.45 -38.64
CA SER A 672 21.01 -31.75 -37.20
C SER A 672 20.07 -32.89 -36.78
N LEU A 673 20.29 -33.44 -35.58
CA LEU A 673 19.36 -34.42 -34.99
C LEU A 673 17.97 -33.82 -34.79
N LEU A 674 17.91 -32.52 -34.48
CA LEU A 674 16.66 -31.77 -34.40
C LEU A 674 15.94 -31.68 -35.75
N ASP A 675 16.67 -31.37 -36.83
CA ASP A 675 16.11 -31.31 -38.21
C ASP A 675 15.56 -32.68 -38.62
N ILE A 676 16.28 -33.76 -38.32
CA ILE A 676 15.87 -35.14 -38.61
C ILE A 676 14.64 -35.54 -37.80
N PHE A 677 14.57 -35.16 -36.52
CA PHE A 677 13.43 -35.45 -35.65
C PHE A 677 12.14 -34.75 -36.10
N LEU A 678 12.26 -33.54 -36.66
CA LEU A 678 11.14 -32.68 -37.07
C LEU A 678 10.71 -32.83 -38.53
N ASN A 679 11.48 -33.53 -39.36
CA ASN A 679 11.18 -33.66 -40.78
C ASN A 679 9.93 -34.53 -41.05
N THR A 680 8.94 -33.96 -41.75
CA THR A 680 7.66 -34.60 -42.06
C THR A 680 7.48 -34.80 -43.57
N ARG A 681 7.60 -36.04 -44.04
CA ARG A 681 6.70 -36.53 -45.09
C ARG A 681 5.73 -37.50 -44.42
N ASP A 682 4.45 -37.39 -44.76
CA ASP A 682 3.27 -37.99 -44.09
C ASP A 682 3.20 -39.54 -44.09
N HIS A 683 4.33 -40.23 -44.24
CA HIS A 683 4.41 -41.68 -44.22
C HIS A 683 5.52 -42.10 -43.24
N LEU A 684 5.06 -42.59 -42.10
CA LEU A 684 5.82 -43.27 -41.05
C LEU A 684 6.77 -44.34 -41.63
N LYS A 685 7.97 -43.95 -42.06
CA LYS A 685 9.13 -44.82 -41.93
C LYS A 685 9.79 -44.48 -40.59
N ASP A 686 10.09 -45.51 -39.80
CA ASP A 686 10.99 -45.37 -38.67
C ASP A 686 12.28 -44.71 -39.18
N ILE A 687 12.81 -43.74 -38.43
CA ILE A 687 14.11 -43.15 -38.77
C ILE A 687 15.14 -44.25 -38.54
N ASP A 688 15.70 -44.77 -39.61
CA ASP A 688 16.83 -45.68 -39.54
C ASP A 688 18.13 -44.87 -39.65
N PHE A 689 18.81 -44.69 -38.51
CA PHE A 689 20.08 -43.98 -38.48
C PHE A 689 21.19 -44.66 -39.31
N ASN A 690 20.99 -45.91 -39.75
CA ASN A 690 21.88 -46.57 -40.72
C ASN A 690 21.89 -45.87 -42.08
N ASP A 691 20.87 -45.10 -42.43
CA ASP A 691 20.79 -44.33 -43.68
C ASP A 691 21.59 -43.01 -43.63
N TYR A 692 22.26 -42.73 -42.51
CA TYR A 692 22.92 -41.45 -42.23
C TYR A 692 24.40 -41.63 -41.85
N THR A 693 25.20 -40.58 -42.06
CA THR A 693 26.59 -40.48 -41.58
C THR A 693 26.79 -39.16 -40.84
N SER A 694 27.46 -39.20 -39.68
CA SER A 694 27.87 -37.99 -38.97
C SER A 694 29.27 -37.54 -39.43
N ARG A 695 29.42 -36.24 -39.69
CA ARG A 695 30.71 -35.56 -39.88
C ARG A 695 31.41 -35.27 -38.54
N ASN A 696 30.69 -35.39 -37.43
CA ASN A 696 31.21 -35.22 -36.08
C ASN A 696 31.34 -36.59 -35.39
N GLU A 697 32.57 -37.02 -35.15
CA GLU A 697 32.91 -38.31 -34.50
C GLU A 697 32.36 -38.43 -33.06
N SER A 698 32.03 -37.31 -32.41
CA SER A 698 31.41 -37.31 -31.07
C SER A 698 29.91 -37.65 -31.08
N ILE A 699 29.28 -37.72 -32.25
CA ILE A 699 27.87 -38.09 -32.43
C ILE A 699 27.81 -39.50 -33.03
N ASP A 700 27.73 -40.51 -32.16
CA ASP A 700 27.54 -41.90 -32.57
C ASP A 700 26.05 -42.19 -32.86
N LEU A 701 25.70 -42.15 -34.15
CA LEU A 701 24.33 -42.35 -34.63
C LEU A 701 23.75 -43.73 -34.24
N ALA A 702 24.57 -44.75 -33.99
CA ALA A 702 24.11 -46.07 -33.56
C ALA A 702 23.56 -46.07 -32.12
N THR A 703 23.90 -45.05 -31.33
CA THR A 703 23.46 -44.90 -29.93
C THR A 703 22.19 -44.07 -29.78
N ILE A 704 21.67 -43.51 -30.88
CA ILE A 704 20.56 -42.56 -30.86
C ILE A 704 19.24 -43.30 -30.99
N ALA A 705 18.33 -43.04 -30.06
CA ALA A 705 16.99 -43.59 -30.04
C ALA A 705 15.94 -42.49 -30.25
N PHE A 706 15.12 -42.64 -31.30
CA PHE A 706 13.89 -41.87 -31.51
C PHE A 706 12.67 -42.81 -31.49
N LYS A 707 11.83 -42.69 -30.47
CA LYS A 707 10.62 -43.52 -30.35
C LYS A 707 9.59 -43.16 -31.43
N PRO A 708 8.96 -44.14 -32.13
CA PRO A 708 8.06 -43.87 -33.24
C PRO A 708 6.82 -43.03 -32.88
N PHE A 709 6.20 -43.28 -31.72
CA PHE A 709 4.97 -42.62 -31.27
C PHE A 709 5.18 -41.22 -30.67
N SER A 710 6.39 -40.88 -30.18
CA SER A 710 6.63 -39.61 -29.49
C SER A 710 6.54 -38.40 -30.44
N ARG A 711 6.80 -38.58 -31.74
CA ARG A 711 6.83 -37.49 -32.73
C ARG A 711 5.44 -36.99 -33.11
N ALA A 712 4.53 -37.90 -33.45
CA ALA A 712 3.14 -37.56 -33.79
C ALA A 712 2.39 -36.96 -32.59
N GLU A 713 2.64 -37.52 -31.39
CA GLU A 713 2.09 -37.00 -30.14
C GLU A 713 2.64 -35.62 -29.80
N LEU A 714 3.96 -35.40 -29.96
CA LEU A 714 4.59 -34.08 -29.75
C LEU A 714 3.98 -33.02 -30.69
N LYS A 715 3.82 -33.33 -31.97
CA LYS A 715 3.22 -32.42 -32.96
C LYS A 715 1.76 -32.12 -32.61
N SER A 716 0.96 -33.13 -32.29
CA SER A 716 -0.44 -32.91 -31.88
C SER A 716 -0.55 -32.06 -30.62
N ARG A 717 0.28 -32.33 -29.59
CA ARG A 717 0.37 -31.51 -28.38
C ARG A 717 0.79 -30.08 -28.68
N PHE A 718 1.75 -29.89 -29.57
CA PHE A 718 2.22 -28.57 -29.98
C PHE A 718 1.11 -27.78 -30.68
N GLU A 719 0.43 -28.35 -31.68
CA GLU A 719 -0.66 -27.68 -32.40
C GLU A 719 -1.81 -27.30 -31.45
N ASN A 720 -2.22 -28.22 -30.56
CA ASN A 720 -3.25 -27.93 -29.55
C ASN A 720 -2.84 -26.80 -28.60
N SER A 721 -1.55 -26.76 -28.22
CA SER A 721 -1.04 -25.72 -27.32
C SER A 721 -0.89 -24.37 -28.03
N LEU A 722 -0.54 -24.38 -29.32
CA LEU A 722 -0.46 -23.19 -30.16
C LEU A 722 -1.84 -22.58 -30.40
N GLU A 723 -2.84 -23.42 -30.69
CA GLU A 723 -4.24 -22.99 -30.81
C GLU A 723 -4.77 -22.40 -29.49
N LEU A 724 -4.50 -23.06 -28.36
CA LEU A 724 -4.84 -22.52 -27.04
C LEU A 724 -4.16 -21.18 -26.79
N TYR A 725 -2.88 -21.04 -27.18
CA TYR A 725 -2.15 -19.79 -27.05
C TYR A 725 -2.77 -18.66 -27.88
N PHE A 726 -3.11 -18.91 -29.15
CA PHE A 726 -3.77 -17.91 -30.01
C PHE A 726 -5.15 -17.51 -29.46
N ASN A 727 -5.97 -18.46 -29.03
CA ASN A 727 -7.26 -18.17 -28.42
C ASN A 727 -7.12 -17.29 -27.17
N ARG A 728 -6.13 -17.59 -26.30
CA ARG A 728 -5.84 -16.76 -25.13
C ARG A 728 -5.35 -15.37 -25.53
N PHE A 729 -4.49 -15.27 -26.54
CA PHE A 729 -3.95 -13.99 -27.01
C PHE A 729 -5.03 -13.09 -27.62
N GLU A 730 -5.95 -13.64 -28.42
CA GLU A 730 -7.10 -12.91 -28.95
C GLU A 730 -8.01 -12.40 -27.82
N ALA A 731 -8.29 -13.23 -26.81
CA ALA A 731 -9.04 -12.81 -25.63
C ALA A 731 -8.30 -11.72 -24.81
N ALA A 732 -6.97 -11.81 -24.72
CA ALA A 732 -6.14 -10.79 -24.08
C ALA A 732 -6.17 -9.47 -24.86
N ALA A 733 -6.16 -9.54 -26.20
CA ALA A 733 -6.29 -8.38 -27.06
C ALA A 733 -7.66 -7.69 -26.93
N GLN A 734 -8.75 -8.45 -26.91
CA GLN A 734 -10.08 -7.91 -26.63
C GLN A 734 -10.10 -7.18 -25.29
N THR A 735 -9.55 -7.82 -24.26
CA THR A 735 -9.50 -7.27 -22.90
C THR A 735 -8.70 -5.97 -22.85
N GLN A 736 -7.54 -5.91 -23.53
CA GLN A 736 -6.72 -4.72 -23.62
C GLN A 736 -7.45 -3.57 -24.34
N THR A 737 -8.12 -3.84 -25.46
CA THR A 737 -8.90 -2.81 -26.17
C THR A 737 -10.03 -2.26 -25.30
N LYS A 738 -10.80 -3.14 -24.63
CA LYS A 738 -11.84 -2.72 -23.66
C LYS A 738 -11.27 -1.85 -22.55
N TYR A 739 -10.11 -2.25 -22.02
CA TYR A 739 -9.43 -1.50 -20.97
C TYR A 739 -9.04 -0.10 -21.43
N LEU A 740 -8.33 0.00 -22.55
CA LEU A 740 -7.87 1.27 -23.11
C LEU A 740 -9.02 2.25 -23.32
N ILE A 741 -10.15 1.80 -23.90
CA ILE A 741 -11.34 2.65 -24.09
C ILE A 741 -11.94 3.06 -22.73
N SER A 742 -12.05 2.14 -21.78
CA SER A 742 -12.62 2.43 -20.46
C SER A 742 -11.83 3.44 -19.63
N THR A 743 -10.52 3.52 -19.88
CA THR A 743 -9.58 4.42 -19.20
C THR A 743 -9.42 5.78 -19.89
N LEU A 744 -10.09 6.03 -21.01
CA LEU A 744 -10.13 7.36 -21.63
C LEU A 744 -10.87 8.37 -20.72
N PRO A 745 -10.58 9.67 -20.85
CA PRO A 745 -11.41 10.74 -20.27
C PRO A 745 -12.90 10.56 -20.58
N ILE A 746 -13.76 10.96 -19.65
CA ILE A 746 -15.23 10.80 -19.78
C ILE A 746 -15.74 11.37 -21.11
N GLU A 747 -15.23 12.52 -21.54
CA GLU A 747 -15.62 13.19 -22.77
C GLU A 747 -15.38 12.30 -24.00
N ASP A 748 -14.22 11.67 -24.08
CA ASP A 748 -13.85 10.78 -25.20
C ASP A 748 -14.65 9.48 -25.17
N ARG A 749 -14.92 8.95 -23.98
CA ARG A 749 -15.82 7.80 -23.86
C ARG A 749 -17.23 8.13 -24.30
N GLN A 750 -17.75 9.32 -24.00
CA GLN A 750 -19.07 9.73 -24.48
C GLN A 750 -19.11 9.80 -26.00
N ILE A 751 -18.05 10.33 -26.62
CA ILE A 751 -17.92 10.38 -28.08
C ILE A 751 -17.96 8.98 -28.68
N ILE A 752 -17.20 8.02 -28.13
CA ILE A 752 -17.16 6.64 -28.65
C ILE A 752 -18.48 5.89 -28.38
N GLU A 753 -19.02 5.99 -27.17
CA GLU A 753 -20.18 5.20 -26.75
C GLU A 753 -21.49 5.71 -27.36
N HIS A 754 -21.62 7.03 -27.53
CA HIS A 754 -22.88 7.64 -27.97
C HIS A 754 -22.88 8.15 -29.41
N GLY A 755 -21.71 8.30 -30.04
CA GLY A 755 -21.63 8.63 -31.46
C GLY A 755 -21.97 7.45 -32.38
N LYS A 756 -22.19 7.77 -33.65
CA LYS A 756 -22.28 6.79 -34.73
C LYS A 756 -20.86 6.40 -35.14
N ILE A 757 -20.54 5.11 -35.02
CA ILE A 757 -19.18 4.60 -35.15
C ILE A 757 -18.95 3.92 -36.50
N SER A 758 -17.82 4.23 -37.11
CA SER A 758 -17.22 3.45 -38.19
C SER A 758 -15.87 2.92 -37.70
N VAL A 759 -15.58 1.64 -38.01
CA VAL A 759 -14.34 0.97 -37.60
C VAL A 759 -13.58 0.51 -38.84
N GLY A 760 -12.28 0.79 -38.87
CA GLY A 760 -11.44 0.48 -40.02
C GLY A 760 -9.96 0.36 -39.67
N LYS A 761 -9.13 0.24 -40.70
CA LYS A 761 -7.68 0.17 -40.59
C LYS A 761 -7.02 0.96 -41.72
N GLU A 762 -5.84 1.49 -41.46
CA GLU A 762 -5.07 2.22 -42.45
C GLU A 762 -4.36 1.23 -43.40
N VAL A 763 -4.67 1.35 -44.70
CA VAL A 763 -4.08 0.53 -45.76
C VAL A 763 -3.36 1.44 -46.75
N THR A 764 -2.04 1.27 -46.87
CA THR A 764 -1.25 1.90 -47.91
C THR A 764 -1.14 0.97 -49.11
N THR A 765 -1.49 1.45 -50.30
CA THR A 765 -1.32 0.73 -51.56
C THR A 765 -0.22 1.38 -52.38
N ASP A 766 0.72 0.57 -52.88
CA ASP A 766 1.75 0.98 -53.83
C ASP A 766 1.50 0.24 -55.14
N THR A 767 1.05 0.96 -56.17
CA THR A 767 0.77 0.35 -57.48
C THR A 767 1.86 0.74 -58.45
N ASN A 768 2.63 -0.24 -58.92
CA ASN A 768 3.71 0.02 -59.87
C ASN A 768 3.17 0.39 -61.26
N ASN A 769 4.06 0.83 -62.16
CA ASN A 769 3.69 1.23 -63.53
C ASN A 769 3.13 0.07 -64.39
N SER A 770 3.24 -1.18 -63.93
CA SER A 770 2.69 -2.37 -64.58
C SER A 770 1.32 -2.76 -64.03
N GLY A 771 0.77 -2.00 -63.08
CA GLY A 771 -0.55 -2.27 -62.47
C GLY A 771 -0.54 -3.33 -61.37
N VAL A 772 0.64 -3.77 -60.89
CA VAL A 772 0.75 -4.65 -59.73
C VAL A 772 0.66 -3.79 -58.47
N THR A 773 -0.29 -4.11 -57.59
CA THR A 773 -0.53 -3.39 -56.34
C THR A 773 -0.04 -4.20 -55.15
N ASP A 774 0.89 -3.63 -54.40
CA ASP A 774 1.28 -4.12 -53.08
C ASP A 774 0.47 -3.37 -52.01
N LYS A 775 -0.13 -4.11 -51.08
CA LYS A 775 -0.90 -3.55 -49.96
C LYS A 775 -0.12 -3.73 -48.67
N THR A 776 0.07 -2.65 -47.92
CA THR A 776 0.69 -2.65 -46.59
C THR A 776 -0.31 -2.14 -45.58
N THR A 777 -0.51 -2.88 -44.49
CA THR A 777 -1.40 -2.50 -43.39
C THR A 777 -0.57 -2.26 -42.12
N ALA A 778 -0.91 -1.23 -41.35
CA ALA A 778 -0.32 -1.02 -40.03
C ALA A 778 -0.84 -2.11 -39.05
N SER A 779 -0.07 -3.18 -38.87
CA SER A 779 -0.43 -4.27 -37.96
C SER A 779 -0.58 -3.76 -36.53
N GLY A 780 -1.63 -4.19 -35.83
CA GLY A 780 -1.85 -3.78 -34.44
C GLY A 780 -2.45 -2.39 -34.25
N SER A 781 -2.90 -1.70 -35.32
CA SER A 781 -3.56 -0.40 -35.26
C SER A 781 -4.98 -0.46 -35.86
N LEU A 782 -5.97 0.02 -35.11
CA LEU A 782 -7.38 0.08 -35.48
C LEU A 782 -7.87 1.53 -35.41
N ILE A 783 -8.59 1.97 -36.43
CA ILE A 783 -9.16 3.31 -36.53
C ILE A 783 -10.65 3.26 -36.16
N VAL A 784 -11.05 4.11 -35.23
CA VAL A 784 -12.43 4.28 -34.78
C VAL A 784 -12.83 5.72 -35.04
N ARG A 785 -13.74 5.94 -36.00
CA ARG A 785 -14.29 7.25 -36.32
C ARG A 785 -15.68 7.37 -35.72
N SER A 786 -15.94 8.48 -35.03
CA SER A 786 -17.21 8.75 -34.35
C SER A 786 -17.83 10.05 -34.86
N GLU A 787 -19.04 9.96 -35.42
CA GLU A 787 -19.92 11.10 -35.68
C GLU A 787 -20.76 11.34 -34.42
N PHE A 788 -20.49 12.44 -33.71
CA PHE A 788 -21.04 12.72 -32.38
C PHE A 788 -21.78 14.05 -32.32
N THR A 789 -22.97 14.01 -31.72
CA THR A 789 -23.77 15.20 -31.43
C THR A 789 -23.76 15.47 -29.92
N ASP A 790 -23.29 16.65 -29.52
CA ASP A 790 -23.26 17.04 -28.11
C ASP A 790 -24.66 17.35 -27.54
N ARG A 791 -24.74 17.62 -26.24
CA ARG A 791 -26.02 17.97 -25.56
C ARG A 791 -26.65 19.27 -26.06
N ASN A 792 -25.88 20.14 -26.69
CA ASN A 792 -26.35 21.41 -27.26
C ASN A 792 -26.82 21.22 -28.73
N GLY A 793 -26.67 20.04 -29.31
CA GLY A 793 -27.02 19.74 -30.69
C GLY A 793 -25.90 20.06 -31.69
N ASN A 794 -24.68 20.32 -31.24
CA ASN A 794 -23.54 20.55 -32.14
C ASN A 794 -23.01 19.21 -32.64
N GLU A 795 -22.89 19.08 -33.96
CA GLU A 795 -22.30 17.91 -34.61
C GLU A 795 -20.78 18.06 -34.74
N SER A 796 -20.07 16.96 -34.52
CA SER A 796 -18.61 16.89 -34.64
C SER A 796 -18.18 15.47 -35.04
N THR A 797 -17.03 15.36 -35.70
CA THR A 797 -16.42 14.08 -36.05
C THR A 797 -15.08 13.96 -35.34
N HIS A 798 -14.85 12.81 -34.70
CA HIS A 798 -13.61 12.51 -33.98
C HIS A 798 -13.09 11.14 -34.41
N THR A 799 -11.83 11.07 -34.81
CA THR A 799 -11.16 9.83 -35.17
C THR A 799 -10.11 9.45 -34.12
N TYR A 800 -10.11 8.19 -33.72
CA TYR A 800 -9.20 7.61 -32.74
C TYR A 800 -8.43 6.45 -33.36
N GLU A 801 -7.13 6.38 -33.06
CA GLU A 801 -6.28 5.24 -33.36
C GLU A 801 -6.03 4.44 -32.09
N ILE A 802 -6.48 3.18 -32.06
CA ILE A 802 -6.21 2.21 -31.00
C ILE A 802 -5.02 1.37 -31.44
N ASN A 803 -3.91 1.44 -30.71
CA ASN A 803 -2.67 0.76 -31.05
C ASN A 803 -2.28 -0.23 -29.94
N MET A 804 -2.35 -1.53 -30.27
CA MET A 804 -2.07 -2.64 -29.37
C MET A 804 -0.59 -2.69 -28.95
N THR A 805 0.34 -2.55 -29.91
CA THR A 805 1.78 -2.67 -29.64
C THR A 805 2.31 -1.54 -28.75
N SER A 806 1.80 -0.33 -28.92
CA SER A 806 2.16 0.81 -28.05
C SER A 806 1.30 0.91 -26.79
N ASN A 807 0.23 0.13 -26.68
CA ASN A 807 -0.77 0.22 -25.61
C ASN A 807 -1.34 1.65 -25.45
N THR A 808 -1.73 2.28 -26.55
CA THR A 808 -2.27 3.65 -26.52
C THR A 808 -3.52 3.80 -27.37
N ILE A 809 -4.35 4.79 -27.01
CA ILE A 809 -5.34 5.39 -27.90
C ILE A 809 -4.91 6.83 -28.16
N LYS A 810 -4.87 7.23 -29.42
CA LYS A 810 -4.53 8.60 -29.84
C LYS A 810 -5.65 9.19 -30.67
N LYS A 811 -5.93 10.48 -30.47
CA LYS A 811 -6.77 11.24 -31.42
C LYS A 811 -6.01 11.46 -32.72
N ARG A 812 -6.70 11.31 -33.84
CA ARG A 812 -6.22 11.49 -35.21
C ARG A 812 -7.10 12.51 -35.90
N ASP A 813 -6.98 13.76 -35.46
CA ASP A 813 -7.77 14.87 -36.02
C ASP A 813 -7.53 15.05 -37.53
N ASP A 814 -6.36 14.62 -38.01
CA ASP A 814 -5.98 14.55 -39.43
C ASP A 814 -6.85 13.60 -40.26
N LEU A 815 -7.59 12.69 -39.62
CA LEU A 815 -8.47 11.70 -40.24
C LEU A 815 -9.96 11.97 -39.99
N ASN A 816 -10.34 13.15 -39.47
CA ASN A 816 -11.75 13.45 -39.18
C ASN A 816 -12.59 13.58 -40.47
N ASP A 817 -12.00 14.09 -41.54
CA ASP A 817 -12.64 14.30 -42.84
C ASP A 817 -12.56 13.07 -43.78
N GLU A 818 -11.87 12.01 -43.34
CA GLU A 818 -11.68 10.79 -44.14
C GLU A 818 -12.73 9.72 -43.78
N ASP A 819 -13.44 9.22 -44.78
CA ASP A 819 -14.46 8.19 -44.58
C ASP A 819 -13.86 6.78 -44.58
N ILE A 820 -14.33 5.94 -43.64
CA ILE A 820 -14.00 4.52 -43.59
C ILE A 820 -14.90 3.77 -44.56
N THR A 821 -14.32 3.24 -45.63
CA THR A 821 -15.07 2.62 -46.74
C THR A 821 -14.38 1.34 -47.23
N ALA A 822 -15.02 0.62 -48.15
CA ALA A 822 -14.35 -0.48 -48.84
C ALA A 822 -13.24 0.06 -49.75
N LEU A 823 -12.14 -0.69 -49.89
CA LEU A 823 -11.09 -0.33 -50.84
C LEU A 823 -11.66 -0.25 -52.27
N PRO A 824 -11.15 0.67 -53.10
CA PRO A 824 -11.58 0.77 -54.50
C PRO A 824 -11.20 -0.50 -55.27
N ASP A 825 -12.02 -0.83 -56.28
CA ASP A 825 -11.78 -1.98 -57.16
C ASP A 825 -10.54 -1.80 -58.05
N GLU A 826 -10.13 -0.55 -58.32
CA GLU A 826 -8.98 -0.21 -59.16
C GLU A 826 -8.07 0.84 -58.48
N PHE A 827 -6.75 0.61 -58.54
CA PHE A 827 -5.71 1.52 -58.03
C PHE A 827 -4.96 2.20 -59.17
N ARG A 828 -4.62 3.48 -58.97
CA ARG A 828 -3.91 4.26 -59.99
C ARG A 828 -2.45 3.81 -60.11
N ALA A 829 -2.06 3.34 -61.29
CA ALA A 829 -0.67 2.97 -61.58
C ALA A 829 0.31 4.14 -61.33
N GLY A 830 1.47 3.81 -60.77
CA GLY A 830 2.53 4.76 -60.41
C GLY A 830 2.21 5.63 -59.19
N THR A 831 1.20 5.27 -58.40
CA THR A 831 0.74 6.07 -57.24
C THR A 831 0.81 5.26 -55.95
N ARG A 832 1.26 5.92 -54.88
CA ARG A 832 1.13 5.45 -53.51
C ARG A 832 -0.02 6.21 -52.85
N SER A 833 -0.99 5.48 -52.31
CA SER A 833 -2.19 6.06 -51.70
C SER A 833 -2.50 5.35 -50.39
N THR A 834 -3.05 6.08 -49.42
CA THR A 834 -3.48 5.57 -48.13
C THR A 834 -5.00 5.65 -48.05
N TYR A 835 -5.63 4.58 -47.58
CA TYR A 835 -7.08 4.44 -47.44
C TYR A 835 -7.44 3.95 -46.05
N LEU A 836 -8.68 4.23 -45.61
CA LEU A 836 -9.26 3.65 -44.41
C LEU A 836 -10.23 2.51 -44.81
N GLU A 837 -9.74 1.27 -44.74
CA GLU A 837 -10.52 0.08 -45.07
C GLU A 837 -11.42 -0.33 -43.90
N SER A 838 -12.71 -0.60 -44.17
CA SER A 838 -13.66 -1.06 -43.16
C SER A 838 -13.27 -2.42 -42.54
N VAL A 839 -13.41 -2.52 -41.21
CA VAL A 839 -13.21 -3.75 -40.45
C VAL A 839 -14.50 -4.13 -39.75
N VAL A 840 -15.05 -5.29 -40.11
CA VAL A 840 -16.29 -5.86 -39.53
C VAL A 840 -15.95 -7.16 -38.79
N PRO A 841 -16.11 -7.26 -37.46
CA PRO A 841 -15.78 -8.45 -36.69
C PRO A 841 -16.65 -9.66 -37.05
N GLU A 842 -16.22 -10.83 -36.60
CA GLU A 842 -17.03 -12.04 -36.64
C GLU A 842 -17.91 -12.10 -35.39
N GLY A 843 -19.21 -12.33 -35.53
CA GLY A 843 -20.15 -12.44 -34.40
C GLY A 843 -21.55 -11.94 -34.72
N GLU A 844 -22.49 -12.22 -33.81
CA GLU A 844 -23.87 -11.70 -33.89
C GLU A 844 -23.97 -10.41 -33.09
N TYR A 845 -24.30 -9.31 -33.77
CA TYR A 845 -24.43 -7.99 -33.18
C TYR A 845 -25.78 -7.37 -33.57
N PRO A 846 -26.40 -6.55 -32.69
CA PRO A 846 -27.58 -5.77 -33.05
C PRO A 846 -27.30 -4.85 -34.25
N GLU A 847 -28.23 -4.74 -35.21
CA GLU A 847 -28.05 -3.91 -36.42
C GLU A 847 -27.77 -2.43 -36.09
N ASN A 848 -28.26 -1.94 -34.95
CA ASN A 848 -28.10 -0.57 -34.50
C ASN A 848 -26.90 -0.35 -33.56
N ILE A 849 -26.04 -1.36 -33.35
CA ILE A 849 -24.95 -1.27 -32.35
C ILE A 849 -23.99 -0.11 -32.62
N LEU A 850 -23.76 0.22 -33.90
CA LEU A 850 -22.88 1.31 -34.32
C LEU A 850 -23.60 2.65 -34.49
N GLN A 851 -24.91 2.71 -34.29
CA GLN A 851 -25.66 3.96 -34.46
C GLN A 851 -25.47 4.88 -33.24
N ALA A 852 -25.74 6.17 -33.45
CA ALA A 852 -25.74 7.16 -32.39
C ALA A 852 -26.88 6.90 -31.39
N SER A 853 -26.65 7.27 -30.13
CA SER A 853 -27.64 7.19 -29.05
C SER A 853 -27.81 8.54 -28.36
N SER A 854 -29.00 8.80 -27.81
CA SER A 854 -29.30 10.12 -27.23
C SER A 854 -28.68 10.32 -25.84
N LEU A 855 -27.84 11.35 -25.71
CA LEU A 855 -27.25 11.79 -24.44
C LEU A 855 -28.28 12.29 -23.40
N ASN A 856 -29.50 12.64 -23.82
CA ASN A 856 -30.52 13.20 -22.94
C ASN A 856 -31.19 12.18 -22.01
N THR A 857 -30.89 10.89 -22.20
CA THR A 857 -31.54 9.78 -21.49
C THR A 857 -30.56 8.88 -20.72
N VAL A 858 -29.27 9.21 -20.74
CA VAL A 858 -28.19 8.35 -20.22
C VAL A 858 -27.42 9.08 -19.11
N ASN A 859 -26.90 8.33 -18.14
CA ASN A 859 -26.00 8.84 -17.12
C ASN A 859 -24.80 9.56 -17.76
N ASP A 860 -24.26 10.59 -17.07
CA ASP A 860 -23.11 11.37 -17.57
C ASP A 860 -21.86 10.53 -17.85
N THR A 861 -21.74 9.34 -17.28
CA THR A 861 -20.55 8.50 -17.36
C THR A 861 -20.87 7.18 -18.05
N PRO A 862 -20.26 6.88 -19.21
CA PRO A 862 -20.54 5.63 -19.93
C PRO A 862 -19.94 4.39 -19.25
N ASN A 863 -20.62 3.25 -19.36
CA ASN A 863 -20.09 1.94 -18.91
C ASN A 863 -19.27 1.26 -20.02
N SER A 864 -18.18 1.90 -20.44
CA SER A 864 -17.45 1.51 -21.65
C SER A 864 -16.83 0.12 -21.60
N TYR A 865 -16.28 -0.31 -20.46
CA TYR A 865 -15.61 -1.62 -20.39
C TYR A 865 -16.57 -2.78 -20.68
N PHE A 866 -17.82 -2.66 -20.23
CA PHE A 866 -18.85 -3.68 -20.36
C PHE A 866 -19.89 -3.36 -21.45
N SER A 867 -19.68 -2.35 -22.29
CA SER A 867 -20.64 -2.00 -23.35
C SER A 867 -20.53 -2.94 -24.55
N GLU A 868 -21.66 -3.19 -25.21
CA GLU A 868 -21.69 -4.00 -26.44
C GLU A 868 -20.95 -3.31 -27.59
N LYS A 869 -20.98 -1.97 -27.65
CA LYS A 869 -20.30 -1.17 -28.69
C LYS A 869 -18.79 -1.26 -28.56
N THR A 870 -18.26 -1.17 -27.34
CA THR A 870 -16.85 -1.41 -27.07
C THR A 870 -16.49 -2.89 -27.28
N GLY A 871 -17.40 -3.82 -27.00
CA GLY A 871 -17.26 -5.23 -27.39
C GLY A 871 -17.06 -5.42 -28.90
N TYR A 872 -17.86 -4.76 -29.73
CA TYR A 872 -17.71 -4.78 -31.19
C TYR A 872 -16.34 -4.25 -31.62
N ILE A 873 -15.88 -3.12 -31.05
CA ILE A 873 -14.57 -2.54 -31.37
C ILE A 873 -13.44 -3.49 -30.98
N ALA A 874 -13.55 -4.15 -29.83
CA ALA A 874 -12.57 -5.13 -29.36
C ALA A 874 -12.48 -6.37 -30.28
N ASP A 875 -13.61 -6.85 -30.80
CA ASP A 875 -13.62 -7.95 -31.76
C ASP A 875 -13.13 -7.51 -33.15
N ALA A 876 -13.37 -6.26 -33.52
CA ALA A 876 -12.80 -5.69 -34.74
C ALA A 876 -11.27 -5.60 -34.63
N MET A 877 -10.75 -5.31 -33.43
CA MET A 877 -9.31 -5.34 -33.15
C MET A 877 -8.72 -6.74 -33.36
N THR A 878 -9.33 -7.79 -32.81
CA THR A 878 -8.80 -9.17 -32.99
C THR A 878 -8.82 -9.61 -34.44
N LYS A 879 -9.89 -9.28 -35.18
CA LYS A 879 -9.94 -9.53 -36.63
C LYS A 879 -8.83 -8.78 -37.36
N ASN A 880 -8.61 -7.51 -37.03
CA ASN A 880 -7.56 -6.69 -37.63
C ASN A 880 -6.14 -7.20 -37.33
N LEU A 881 -5.92 -7.83 -36.17
CA LEU A 881 -4.65 -8.49 -35.86
C LEU A 881 -4.35 -9.67 -36.80
N GLY A 882 -5.36 -10.31 -37.40
CA GLY A 882 -5.17 -11.34 -38.42
C GLY A 882 -4.31 -12.53 -37.97
N ILE A 883 -4.27 -12.84 -36.66
CA ILE A 883 -3.38 -13.88 -36.10
C ILE A 883 -3.65 -15.24 -36.76
N ARG A 884 -4.92 -15.58 -36.97
CA ARG A 884 -5.33 -16.83 -37.61
C ARG A 884 -5.04 -16.86 -39.09
N ASP A 885 -5.32 -15.77 -39.80
CA ASP A 885 -5.06 -15.65 -41.24
C ASP A 885 -3.56 -15.78 -41.52
N PHE A 886 -2.74 -15.09 -40.73
CA PHE A 886 -1.28 -15.20 -40.78
C PHE A 886 -0.79 -16.62 -40.48
N ALA A 887 -1.35 -17.28 -39.46
CA ALA A 887 -1.01 -18.66 -39.14
C ALA A 887 -1.40 -19.63 -40.27
N ASN A 888 -2.56 -19.44 -40.90
CA ASN A 888 -3.05 -20.30 -41.98
C ASN A 888 -2.29 -20.08 -43.29
N GLU A 889 -1.96 -18.83 -43.65
CA GLU A 889 -1.11 -18.50 -44.80
C GLU A 889 0.27 -19.16 -44.67
N LEU A 890 0.89 -19.06 -43.50
CA LEU A 890 2.19 -19.67 -43.24
C LEU A 890 2.14 -21.20 -43.14
N ARG A 891 1.00 -21.80 -42.74
CA ARG A 891 0.79 -23.26 -42.83
C ARG A 891 0.70 -23.74 -44.28
N GLY A 892 0.22 -22.89 -45.20
CA GLY A 892 0.14 -23.16 -46.64
C GLY A 892 1.48 -23.04 -47.38
N THR A 893 2.46 -22.34 -46.82
CA THR A 893 3.85 -22.35 -47.31
C THR A 893 4.54 -23.62 -46.82
N THR A 894 5.09 -24.44 -47.73
CA THR A 894 5.69 -25.71 -47.30
C THR A 894 6.94 -25.42 -46.46
N THR A 895 7.22 -26.26 -45.47
CA THR A 895 8.38 -26.13 -44.57
C THR A 895 9.73 -26.10 -45.31
N PHE A 896 9.75 -26.44 -46.61
CA PHE A 896 10.92 -26.46 -47.48
C PHE A 896 11.08 -25.17 -48.33
N ASP A 897 10.05 -24.32 -48.43
CA ASP A 897 10.14 -23.06 -49.15
C ASP A 897 10.91 -21.97 -48.38
N THR A 898 11.11 -22.13 -47.06
CA THR A 898 11.85 -21.16 -46.23
C THR A 898 12.64 -21.82 -45.10
N GLU A 899 13.90 -21.39 -44.86
CA GLU A 899 14.78 -21.91 -43.78
C GLU A 899 14.24 -21.70 -42.35
N THR A 900 13.15 -20.94 -42.20
CA THR A 900 12.51 -20.66 -40.91
C THR A 900 11.09 -21.24 -40.88
N PRO A 901 10.76 -22.17 -39.96
CA PRO A 901 9.45 -22.82 -39.93
C PRO A 901 8.32 -21.83 -39.59
N PHE A 902 7.09 -22.16 -40.00
CA PHE A 902 5.91 -21.29 -39.88
C PHE A 902 5.69 -20.77 -38.46
N TRP A 903 5.83 -21.64 -37.44
CA TRP A 903 5.59 -21.27 -36.05
C TRP A 903 6.61 -20.25 -35.53
N ALA A 904 7.84 -20.19 -36.07
CA ALA A 904 8.85 -19.22 -35.65
C ALA A 904 8.54 -17.83 -36.20
N LYS A 905 7.92 -17.77 -37.38
CA LYS A 905 7.38 -16.53 -37.96
C LYS A 905 6.13 -16.08 -37.22
N ALA A 906 5.24 -17.02 -36.88
CA ALA A 906 4.06 -16.76 -36.03
C ALA A 906 4.44 -16.27 -34.63
N GLU A 907 5.47 -16.86 -34.02
CA GLU A 907 6.03 -16.43 -32.74
C GLU A 907 6.54 -14.99 -32.81
N LYS A 908 7.38 -14.66 -33.80
CA LYS A 908 7.88 -13.28 -33.99
C LYS A 908 6.76 -12.28 -34.22
N PHE A 909 5.75 -12.67 -34.99
CA PHE A 909 4.56 -11.85 -35.26
C PHE A 909 3.80 -11.55 -33.96
N VAL A 910 3.41 -12.58 -33.20
CA VAL A 910 2.64 -12.39 -31.96
C VAL A 910 3.47 -11.66 -30.88
N ARG A 911 4.76 -11.95 -30.76
CA ARG A 911 5.65 -11.20 -29.86
C ARG A 911 5.73 -9.71 -30.20
N GLY A 912 5.65 -9.35 -31.48
CA GLY A 912 5.58 -7.96 -31.94
C GLY A 912 4.27 -7.24 -31.57
N LEU A 913 3.23 -8.00 -31.22
CA LEU A 913 1.95 -7.46 -30.76
C LEU A 913 1.88 -7.30 -29.23
N ILE A 914 2.80 -7.94 -28.48
CA ILE A 914 2.85 -7.82 -27.02
C ILE A 914 3.31 -6.41 -26.66
N PRO A 915 2.52 -5.65 -25.89
CA PRO A 915 2.90 -4.29 -25.56
C PRO A 915 4.14 -4.26 -24.68
N GLY A 916 5.10 -3.38 -25.00
CA GLY A 916 6.32 -3.21 -24.22
C GLY A 916 7.32 -4.38 -24.30
N TYR A 917 7.16 -5.33 -25.24
CA TYR A 917 8.04 -6.50 -25.41
C TYR A 917 9.55 -6.17 -25.41
N ASN A 918 9.95 -5.06 -26.04
CA ASN A 918 11.35 -4.61 -26.05
C ASN A 918 11.85 -4.10 -24.69
N ALA A 919 10.97 -3.57 -23.82
CA ALA A 919 11.30 -3.14 -22.46
C ALA A 919 11.37 -4.34 -21.50
N ILE A 920 10.46 -5.31 -21.65
CA ILE A 920 10.42 -6.55 -20.85
C ILE A 920 11.70 -7.40 -21.07
N ASN A 921 12.20 -7.53 -22.30
CA ASN A 921 13.45 -8.25 -22.56
C ASN A 921 14.67 -7.57 -21.91
N ASN A 922 14.75 -6.23 -21.93
CA ASN A 922 15.85 -5.51 -21.26
C ASN A 922 15.86 -5.71 -19.73
N PHE A 923 14.69 -5.93 -19.13
CA PHE A 923 14.54 -6.23 -17.69
C PHE A 923 14.89 -7.69 -17.38
N ILE A 924 14.45 -8.64 -18.21
CA ILE A 924 14.78 -10.07 -18.10
C ILE A 924 16.29 -10.32 -18.31
N ASP A 925 16.95 -9.54 -19.17
CA ASP A 925 18.38 -9.65 -19.50
C ASP A 925 19.33 -9.10 -18.41
N GLY A 926 18.84 -8.78 -17.21
CA GLY A 926 19.70 -8.51 -16.05
C GLY A 926 20.45 -7.17 -16.09
N LYS A 927 19.95 -6.16 -16.82
CA LYS A 927 20.44 -4.77 -16.76
C LYS A 927 19.89 -4.04 -15.52
N TRP A 928 20.07 -4.62 -14.34
CA TRP A 928 19.43 -4.21 -13.07
C TRP A 928 20.20 -3.13 -12.29
N ARG A 929 21.49 -2.89 -12.59
CA ARG A 929 22.37 -2.02 -11.78
C ARG A 929 22.06 -0.51 -11.87
N GLU A 930 21.08 -0.12 -12.67
CA GLU A 930 20.55 1.26 -12.72
C GLU A 930 19.16 1.39 -12.06
N GLY A 931 18.51 0.28 -11.66
CA GLY A 931 17.08 0.25 -11.28
C GLY A 931 16.81 -0.22 -9.85
N LEU A 932 17.19 0.57 -8.84
CA LEU A 932 16.75 0.36 -7.45
C LEU A 932 15.43 1.10 -7.13
N THR A 933 14.83 1.83 -8.09
CA THR A 933 13.73 2.78 -7.83
C THR A 933 12.43 2.53 -8.58
N ASP A 934 12.37 1.64 -9.58
CA ASP A 934 11.25 1.67 -10.52
C ASP A 934 10.37 0.42 -10.45
N LEU A 935 9.24 0.53 -9.74
CA LEU A 935 8.10 -0.35 -10.00
C LEU A 935 7.64 -0.11 -11.44
N SER A 936 7.78 -1.12 -12.30
CA SER A 936 7.23 -1.07 -13.65
C SER A 936 5.82 -1.65 -13.63
N PHE A 937 4.89 -0.99 -14.30
CA PHE A 937 3.57 -1.57 -14.57
C PHE A 937 3.62 -2.38 -15.86
N ASP A 938 2.80 -3.43 -15.94
CA ASP A 938 2.44 -3.96 -17.25
C ASP A 938 1.44 -3.04 -17.99
N ALA A 939 1.15 -3.41 -19.23
CA ALA A 939 0.21 -2.69 -20.09
C ALA A 939 -1.21 -2.55 -19.52
N LEU A 940 -1.57 -3.37 -18.52
CA LEU A 940 -2.90 -3.45 -17.94
C LEU A 940 -2.96 -2.85 -16.53
N GLY A 941 -1.89 -2.19 -16.08
CA GLY A 941 -1.85 -1.51 -14.80
C GLY A 941 -1.60 -2.42 -13.60
N PHE A 942 -1.06 -3.63 -13.80
CA PHE A 942 -0.53 -4.45 -12.68
C PHE A 942 0.93 -4.15 -12.40
N LEU A 943 1.30 -4.14 -11.12
CA LEU A 943 2.68 -3.96 -10.67
C LEU A 943 3.53 -5.20 -11.01
N LEU A 944 4.66 -4.97 -11.66
CA LEU A 944 5.72 -5.96 -11.83
C LEU A 944 6.63 -5.87 -10.59
N SER A 945 6.47 -6.81 -9.66
CA SER A 945 7.30 -6.85 -8.44
C SER A 945 8.77 -7.08 -8.77
N GLY A 946 9.59 -6.02 -8.71
CA GLY A 946 11.04 -6.10 -8.78
C GLY A 946 11.65 -6.28 -7.39
N ALA A 947 11.84 -7.54 -6.95
CA ALA A 947 12.87 -8.00 -5.99
C ALA A 947 12.60 -9.47 -5.55
N GLY A 948 13.52 -10.40 -5.88
CA GLY A 948 13.89 -11.51 -4.99
C GLY A 948 13.05 -12.79 -4.87
N GLY A 949 11.87 -12.94 -5.51
CA GLY A 949 10.99 -14.10 -5.25
C GLY A 949 10.76 -15.13 -6.37
N ALA A 950 11.10 -14.84 -7.63
CA ALA A 950 10.60 -15.62 -8.77
C ALA A 950 11.62 -16.53 -9.48
N ALA A 951 12.90 -16.51 -9.10
CA ALA A 951 13.95 -17.20 -9.86
C ALA A 951 14.16 -18.70 -9.54
N LYS A 952 13.24 -19.37 -8.83
CA LYS A 952 13.50 -20.73 -8.31
C LYS A 952 12.40 -21.78 -8.50
N VAL A 953 11.68 -21.79 -9.63
CA VAL A 953 10.84 -22.96 -10.02
C VAL A 953 10.91 -23.29 -11.51
N ALA A 954 12.10 -23.24 -12.12
CA ALA A 954 12.31 -23.76 -13.48
C ALA A 954 13.33 -24.90 -13.58
N SER A 955 13.94 -25.34 -12.46
CA SER A 955 15.00 -26.37 -12.49
C SER A 955 14.78 -27.59 -11.57
N ALA A 956 13.61 -27.72 -10.92
CA ALA A 956 13.27 -28.92 -10.16
C ALA A 956 12.24 -29.79 -10.89
N GLY A 957 12.74 -30.74 -11.68
CA GLY A 957 12.11 -32.03 -11.94
C GLY A 957 10.66 -32.05 -12.44
N VAL A 958 10.49 -31.96 -13.77
CA VAL A 958 9.36 -32.60 -14.45
C VAL A 958 9.50 -34.11 -14.26
N GLN A 959 8.88 -34.67 -13.21
CA GLN A 959 8.60 -36.10 -13.12
C GLN A 959 7.13 -36.35 -13.42
N ALA A 960 6.92 -36.83 -14.65
CA ALA A 960 5.86 -37.69 -15.15
C ALA A 960 4.57 -37.86 -14.32
N GLY A 961 3.44 -37.51 -14.97
CA GLY A 961 2.22 -38.32 -14.88
C GLY A 961 1.04 -37.74 -14.10
N THR A 962 0.49 -36.58 -14.51
CA THR A 962 -0.91 -36.21 -14.24
C THR A 962 -1.46 -35.35 -15.38
N THR A 963 -2.76 -35.49 -15.64
CA THR A 963 -3.54 -35.01 -16.78
C THR A 963 -3.36 -33.53 -17.18
N THR A 964 -3.35 -33.35 -18.51
CA THR A 964 -3.02 -32.24 -19.43
C THR A 964 -3.69 -30.86 -19.24
N GLY A 965 -4.10 -30.46 -18.04
CA GLY A 965 -4.79 -29.17 -17.81
C GLY A 965 -4.04 -28.12 -16.98
N GLN A 966 -3.07 -28.51 -16.14
CA GLN A 966 -2.63 -27.66 -15.01
C GLN A 966 -1.18 -27.12 -15.07
N VAL A 967 -0.37 -27.54 -16.06
CA VAL A 967 1.09 -27.24 -16.04
C VAL A 967 1.49 -25.97 -16.83
N LEU A 968 0.60 -25.38 -17.63
CA LEU A 968 0.86 -24.11 -18.34
C LEU A 968 0.48 -22.85 -17.53
N ALA A 969 0.12 -22.99 -16.24
CA ALA A 969 -0.48 -21.92 -15.44
C ALA A 969 0.47 -21.26 -14.41
N GLN A 970 1.77 -21.56 -14.41
CA GLN A 970 2.71 -21.06 -13.38
C GLN A 970 3.81 -20.13 -13.91
N GLY A 971 3.49 -19.34 -14.96
CA GLY A 971 4.34 -18.26 -15.44
C GLY A 971 4.00 -16.94 -14.74
N ALA A 972 4.86 -16.52 -13.80
CA ALA A 972 4.82 -15.27 -13.03
C ALA A 972 3.57 -15.07 -12.14
N LYS A 973 3.69 -15.37 -10.83
CA LYS A 973 2.74 -14.83 -9.83
C LYS A 973 2.91 -13.30 -9.76
N LYS A 974 2.27 -12.58 -10.69
CA LYS A 974 2.18 -11.11 -10.70
C LYS A 974 0.91 -10.67 -10.01
N LEU A 975 0.77 -10.94 -8.71
CA LEU A 975 -0.39 -10.46 -7.97
C LEU A 975 0.05 -10.07 -6.56
N ALA A 976 0.35 -8.77 -6.42
CA ALA A 976 0.23 -8.00 -5.19
C ALA A 976 -1.04 -8.39 -4.43
N ARG A 977 -1.01 -8.40 -3.09
CA ARG A 977 -2.20 -8.68 -2.26
C ARG A 977 -3.40 -7.80 -2.59
N GLY A 978 -3.14 -6.66 -3.21
CA GLY A 978 -4.07 -5.60 -3.53
C GLY A 978 -5.21 -5.87 -4.51
N ALA A 979 -5.01 -6.67 -5.55
CA ALA A 979 -5.94 -6.66 -6.69
C ALA A 979 -7.03 -7.74 -6.63
N ILE A 980 -6.74 -8.92 -6.06
CA ILE A 980 -7.65 -10.08 -6.10
C ILE A 980 -7.94 -10.65 -4.70
N GLY A 981 -7.02 -10.52 -3.74
CA GLY A 981 -7.13 -11.17 -2.43
C GLY A 981 -8.23 -10.64 -1.51
N ALA A 982 -8.51 -9.32 -1.55
CA ALA A 982 -9.48 -8.68 -0.66
C ALA A 982 -10.90 -8.58 -1.24
N LEU A 983 -11.06 -8.77 -2.56
CA LEU A 983 -12.33 -8.58 -3.29
C LEU A 983 -12.80 -9.83 -4.03
N ASN A 984 -12.25 -11.01 -3.73
CA ASN A 984 -12.62 -12.25 -4.39
C ASN A 984 -14.07 -12.65 -4.04
N PRO A 985 -15.02 -12.64 -5.00
CA PRO A 985 -16.41 -13.00 -4.72
C PRO A 985 -16.63 -14.53 -4.64
N ILE A 986 -15.61 -15.35 -4.93
CA ILE A 986 -15.71 -16.82 -5.04
C ILE A 986 -15.29 -17.53 -3.74
N ASP A 987 -14.71 -16.83 -2.77
CA ASP A 987 -14.54 -17.38 -1.42
C ASP A 987 -15.79 -17.03 -0.58
N PRO A 988 -16.59 -18.01 -0.10
CA PRO A 988 -17.71 -17.75 0.80
C PRO A 988 -17.30 -17.00 2.08
N VAL A 989 -16.00 -16.94 2.40
CA VAL A 989 -15.43 -16.13 3.48
C VAL A 989 -15.31 -14.64 3.09
N GLY A 990 -15.05 -14.30 1.82
CA GLY A 990 -14.99 -12.92 1.31
C GLY A 990 -16.35 -12.21 1.35
N LEU A 991 -17.44 -12.96 1.14
CA LEU A 991 -18.82 -12.47 1.36
C LEU A 991 -19.11 -12.13 2.83
N GLY A 992 -18.37 -12.70 3.77
CA GLY A 992 -18.46 -12.42 5.21
C GLY A 992 -17.52 -11.31 5.72
N LEU A 993 -16.70 -10.70 4.86
CA LEU A 993 -15.77 -9.62 5.26
C LEU A 993 -16.29 -8.23 4.92
N ALA A 994 -17.20 -8.09 3.96
CA ALA A 994 -17.99 -6.86 3.77
C ALA A 994 -19.05 -6.66 4.88
N GLY A 995 -19.24 -7.67 5.74
CA GLY A 995 -20.07 -7.62 6.94
C GLY A 995 -19.44 -8.45 8.03
N VAL A 996 -18.64 -7.79 8.88
CA VAL A 996 -17.98 -8.29 10.11
C VAL A 996 -18.67 -9.54 10.66
N GLN A 997 -17.90 -10.61 10.84
CA GLN A 997 -18.31 -11.96 11.29
C GLN A 997 -19.10 -12.04 12.62
N THR A 998 -19.42 -10.91 13.26
CA THR A 998 -20.35 -10.78 14.40
C THR A 998 -21.81 -10.47 14.01
N GLY A 999 -22.14 -10.37 12.72
CA GLY A 999 -23.51 -10.08 12.24
C GLY A 999 -24.46 -11.29 12.10
N LEU A 1000 -23.95 -12.53 12.08
CA LEU A 1000 -24.79 -13.72 11.79
C LEU A 1000 -25.71 -14.13 12.96
N GLU A 1001 -25.38 -13.78 14.21
CA GLU A 1001 -26.29 -14.01 15.35
C GLU A 1001 -27.31 -12.87 15.55
N ALA A 1002 -27.10 -11.71 14.92
CA ALA A 1002 -28.01 -10.57 14.96
C ALA A 1002 -29.09 -10.63 13.86
N LEU A 1003 -28.81 -11.32 12.74
CA LEU A 1003 -29.77 -11.45 11.63
C LEU A 1003 -31.02 -12.27 11.99
N ASP A 1004 -30.92 -13.20 12.95
CA ASP A 1004 -32.08 -14.00 13.38
C ASP A 1004 -33.02 -13.22 14.34
N ARG A 1005 -32.57 -12.09 14.89
CA ARG A 1005 -33.37 -11.27 15.82
C ARG A 1005 -33.99 -10.00 15.22
N HIS A 1006 -33.62 -9.60 14.00
CA HIS A 1006 -34.14 -8.36 13.39
C HIS A 1006 -35.05 -8.56 12.18
N SER A 1007 -35.25 -9.80 11.73
CA SER A 1007 -36.26 -10.14 10.70
C SER A 1007 -37.71 -10.11 11.21
N ARG A 1008 -37.95 -9.65 12.45
CA ARG A 1008 -39.29 -9.51 13.07
C ARG A 1008 -39.56 -8.14 13.70
N ALA A 1009 -39.10 -7.03 13.15
CA ALA A 1009 -39.71 -5.72 13.41
C ALA A 1009 -39.27 -4.71 12.34
N GLY A 1010 -40.23 -4.09 11.68
CA GLY A 1010 -39.99 -3.11 10.61
C GLY A 1010 -39.50 -1.77 11.16
N ASP A 1011 -38.18 -1.61 11.26
CA ASP A 1011 -37.55 -0.32 11.52
C ASP A 1011 -36.91 0.24 10.24
N LYS A 1012 -37.21 1.50 9.92
CA LYS A 1012 -36.88 2.15 8.63
C LYS A 1012 -35.65 3.07 8.69
N ASN A 1013 -34.94 3.11 9.80
CA ASN A 1013 -33.70 3.89 9.94
C ASN A 1013 -32.48 2.95 9.89
N GLY A 1014 -31.89 2.82 8.70
CA GLY A 1014 -30.64 2.07 8.51
C GLY A 1014 -29.47 2.79 9.18
N SER A 1015 -29.12 2.38 10.39
CA SER A 1015 -27.90 2.80 11.08
C SER A 1015 -26.67 2.24 10.36
N ARG A 1016 -25.64 3.08 10.21
CA ARG A 1016 -24.29 2.68 9.77
C ARG A 1016 -23.78 1.50 10.62
N PRO A 1017 -22.93 0.62 10.09
CA PRO A 1017 -22.26 -0.39 10.92
C PRO A 1017 -21.35 0.31 11.93
N VAL A 1018 -21.84 0.45 13.17
CA VAL A 1018 -21.04 0.94 14.30
C VAL A 1018 -20.12 -0.21 14.74
N VAL A 1019 -18.83 0.00 14.51
CA VAL A 1019 -17.77 -0.89 14.95
C VAL A 1019 -17.67 -0.83 16.46
N LYS A 1020 -18.09 -1.90 17.14
CA LYS A 1020 -17.74 -2.07 18.55
C LYS A 1020 -16.30 -2.55 18.62
N TYR A 1021 -15.39 -1.59 18.74
CA TYR A 1021 -14.08 -1.86 19.31
C TYR A 1021 -14.27 -2.43 20.72
N ASP A 1022 -13.47 -3.41 21.12
CA ASP A 1022 -13.23 -3.63 22.54
C ASP A 1022 -12.30 -2.51 23.02
N VAL A 1023 -12.86 -1.29 23.11
CA VAL A 1023 -12.19 -0.05 23.52
C VAL A 1023 -11.52 -0.25 24.90
N VAL A 1024 -12.13 -1.10 25.75
CA VAL A 1024 -11.59 -1.48 27.05
C VAL A 1024 -10.28 -2.24 26.93
N LYS A 1025 -9.94 -2.88 25.80
CA LYS A 1025 -8.61 -3.45 25.55
C LYS A 1025 -7.65 -2.43 24.92
N THR A 1026 -8.14 -1.60 24.00
CA THR A 1026 -7.31 -0.65 23.25
C THR A 1026 -6.74 0.49 24.12
N PHE A 1027 -7.48 0.92 25.14
CA PHE A 1027 -7.12 2.08 25.98
C PHE A 1027 -6.88 1.73 27.46
N ARG A 1028 -6.51 0.47 27.79
CA ARG A 1028 -6.26 0.05 29.19
C ARG A 1028 -5.20 0.85 29.91
N ASP A 1029 -4.24 1.36 29.14
CA ASP A 1029 -3.09 2.15 29.58
C ASP A 1029 -3.37 3.66 29.61
N VAL A 1030 -4.63 4.07 29.42
CA VAL A 1030 -5.06 5.48 29.48
C VAL A 1030 -5.86 5.73 30.74
N ASP A 1031 -5.35 6.60 31.61
CA ASP A 1031 -6.04 7.01 32.84
C ASP A 1031 -7.43 7.56 32.55
N SER A 1032 -8.41 7.13 33.34
CA SER A 1032 -9.82 7.56 33.25
C SER A 1032 -10.47 7.36 31.87
N ALA A 1033 -9.94 6.45 31.04
CA ALA A 1033 -10.58 6.06 29.80
C ALA A 1033 -11.88 5.29 30.06
N THR A 1034 -12.96 5.69 29.37
CA THR A 1034 -14.25 5.01 29.41
C THR A 1034 -14.90 5.04 28.03
N ILE A 1035 -15.93 4.21 27.84
CA ILE A 1035 -16.81 4.27 26.68
C ILE A 1035 -18.08 4.98 27.13
N GLY A 1036 -18.59 5.87 26.31
CA GLY A 1036 -19.89 6.48 26.56
C GLY A 1036 -20.56 6.89 25.26
N LYS A 1037 -21.77 7.43 25.37
CA LYS A 1037 -22.48 7.97 24.21
C LYS A 1037 -22.26 9.46 24.11
N ALA A 1038 -21.90 9.95 22.92
CA ALA A 1038 -21.84 11.38 22.63
C ALA A 1038 -22.53 11.68 21.29
N ASN A 1039 -23.05 12.90 21.17
CA ASN A 1039 -23.55 13.41 19.90
C ASN A 1039 -22.37 13.84 19.02
N VAL A 1040 -22.13 13.13 17.92
CA VAL A 1040 -21.11 13.41 16.92
C VAL A 1040 -21.82 13.71 15.61
N GLN A 1041 -21.66 14.94 15.11
CA GLN A 1041 -22.27 15.42 13.85
C GLN A 1041 -23.81 15.25 13.73
N GLY A 1042 -24.53 15.25 14.85
CA GLY A 1042 -25.99 15.13 14.88
C GLY A 1042 -26.52 13.71 15.10
N GLU A 1043 -25.64 12.71 15.17
CA GLU A 1043 -25.98 11.32 15.51
C GLU A 1043 -25.36 10.93 16.86
N VAL A 1044 -26.03 10.05 17.60
CA VAL A 1044 -25.52 9.54 18.89
C VAL A 1044 -24.63 8.33 18.62
N GLU A 1045 -23.34 8.44 18.93
CA GLU A 1045 -22.33 7.40 18.68
C GLU A 1045 -21.66 6.94 19.98
N ASP A 1046 -21.15 5.70 19.99
CA ASP A 1046 -20.30 5.18 21.06
C ASP A 1046 -18.88 5.76 20.87
N VAL A 1047 -18.39 6.49 21.88
CA VAL A 1047 -17.11 7.20 21.83
C VAL A 1047 -16.23 6.76 23.00
N ALA A 1048 -14.97 6.42 22.70
CA ALA A 1048 -13.93 6.28 23.69
C ALA A 1048 -13.52 7.67 24.19
N ALA A 1049 -13.54 7.92 25.49
CA ALA A 1049 -13.24 9.23 26.05
C ALA A 1049 -12.41 9.15 27.34
N THR A 1050 -11.62 10.18 27.60
CA THR A 1050 -10.95 10.40 28.89
C THR A 1050 -11.27 11.80 29.42
N GLN A 1051 -11.11 11.99 30.72
CA GLN A 1051 -11.31 13.26 31.36
C GLN A 1051 -10.01 14.06 31.45
N LYS A 1052 -10.02 15.31 30.99
CA LYS A 1052 -8.94 16.28 31.18
C LYS A 1052 -9.53 17.57 31.70
N ASN A 1053 -8.98 18.12 32.79
CA ASN A 1053 -9.46 19.36 33.42
C ASN A 1053 -10.98 19.39 33.69
N GLY A 1054 -11.55 18.26 34.12
CA GLY A 1054 -12.98 18.15 34.43
C GLY A 1054 -13.92 18.02 33.21
N LYS A 1055 -13.41 18.07 31.98
CA LYS A 1055 -14.18 17.90 30.73
C LYS A 1055 -13.85 16.57 30.06
N TRP A 1056 -14.83 16.00 29.36
CA TRP A 1056 -14.67 14.76 28.58
C TRP A 1056 -14.17 15.07 27.18
N TYR A 1057 -13.14 14.34 26.74
CA TYR A 1057 -12.56 14.42 25.40
C TYR A 1057 -12.50 13.04 24.79
N ALA A 1058 -12.71 12.95 23.48
CA ALA A 1058 -12.56 11.69 22.78
C ALA A 1058 -11.09 11.23 22.76
N LEU A 1059 -10.87 9.92 22.66
CA LEU A 1059 -9.54 9.28 22.67
C LEU A 1059 -9.13 8.82 21.27
N ASN A 1060 -7.93 9.21 20.86
CA ASN A 1060 -7.39 8.80 19.57
C ASN A 1060 -6.97 7.33 19.64
N PRO A 1061 -7.53 6.42 18.83
CA PRO A 1061 -7.28 4.98 18.93
C PRO A 1061 -5.85 4.55 18.62
N VAL A 1062 -5.07 5.42 17.94
CA VAL A 1062 -3.67 5.17 17.60
C VAL A 1062 -2.73 5.80 18.63
N THR A 1063 -2.89 7.09 18.91
CA THR A 1063 -1.95 7.83 19.81
C THR A 1063 -2.31 7.70 21.29
N LYS A 1064 -3.53 7.23 21.59
CA LYS A 1064 -4.09 7.10 22.95
C LYS A 1064 -4.17 8.43 23.72
N GLN A 1065 -4.11 9.56 23.04
CA GLN A 1065 -4.23 10.90 23.63
C GLN A 1065 -5.67 11.44 23.55
N PRO A 1066 -6.11 12.29 24.50
CA PRO A 1066 -7.36 13.05 24.36
C PRO A 1066 -7.26 14.01 23.17
N TYR A 1067 -8.35 14.18 22.43
CA TYR A 1067 -8.39 15.07 21.26
C TYR A 1067 -9.73 15.80 21.10
N GLY A 1068 -9.71 16.86 20.28
CA GLY A 1068 -10.89 17.57 19.79
C GLY A 1068 -11.53 18.51 20.80
N LEU A 1069 -12.74 19.00 20.46
CA LEU A 1069 -13.57 19.79 21.37
C LEU A 1069 -14.10 18.90 22.52
N PRO A 1070 -14.38 19.48 23.70
CA PRO A 1070 -15.07 18.79 24.76
C PRO A 1070 -16.38 18.16 24.29
N LEU A 1071 -16.60 16.90 24.63
CA LEU A 1071 -17.84 16.19 24.35
C LEU A 1071 -18.95 16.75 25.26
N LYS A 1072 -19.80 17.62 24.69
CA LYS A 1072 -20.82 18.38 25.46
C LYS A 1072 -21.91 17.49 26.08
N ASP A 1073 -22.26 16.39 25.41
CA ASP A 1073 -23.35 15.48 25.79
C ASP A 1073 -22.85 14.06 26.11
N PHE A 1074 -21.61 13.91 26.56
CA PHE A 1074 -21.04 12.60 26.84
C PHE A 1074 -21.66 11.96 28.09
N VAL A 1075 -22.20 10.76 27.92
CA VAL A 1075 -22.71 9.94 29.02
C VAL A 1075 -21.85 8.69 29.13
N PRO A 1076 -21.00 8.54 30.18
CA PRO A 1076 -20.22 7.35 30.40
C PRO A 1076 -21.11 6.11 30.54
N SER A 1077 -20.69 5.01 29.93
CA SER A 1077 -21.29 3.70 30.13
C SER A 1077 -20.86 3.19 31.50
N THR A 1078 -21.82 2.86 32.36
CA THR A 1078 -21.60 2.28 33.69
C THR A 1078 -21.13 0.85 33.64
#